data_AF-A0A412T036-F1
#
_entry.id   AF-A0A412T036-F1
#
_cell.length_a   1.000
_cell.length_b   1.000
_cell.length_c   1.000
_cell.angle_alpha   90.00
_cell.angle_beta   90.00
_cell.angle_gamma   90.00
#
_symmetry.space_group_name_H-M   'P 1'
#
loop_
_entity.id
_entity.type
_entity.pdbx_description
1 polymer ?
#
loop_
_entity_poly.entity_id
_entity_poly.type
_entity_poly.pdbx_seq_one_letter_code
_entity_poly.pdbx_strand_id
1 'polypeptide(L)'
;MAGNHFKGSDSGRPAVPPRPNGAGKAGTPGGAGQGGSGKRVSPGETAMFTALYEQSQKAKKTGRARGNVFADGATSASQPSGAPSVPANNAGATNAANAAGNVNAGKAANNTPSAGGAGLTGNLGTIYTGASETGTFARLDDSGAEFAGSGSKEDYYDFGLNYGSDASSSSTSDGLVRHRHRKGERKKRHTGAIIAAVVAVLLVALGASGFMLLNSAKTVKSEAKEAVEIVGGLKDKVTSGDFSTLPDDAKKIDELCDSMKAETSSPLWTAASFIPVYGSDINAARTMIDALSDVSSNALVPMADNLSQATPGKLFQDGMINVSALQAVADSLSSSSKVFKSANEKIQGIGDTHISQVTELVDKAKDGFATLNGAVDAAEKVAPVLPQMLGANGQTRNYLVYAMNNVEIRACGGFGGSQGLISVTDGQMSIGEFVPRIGLSEDEAVESVDEEDEALFGNHSNLYNSGNTYSPDWPRNSQRVAALWKSQYGQDVDGVIGIDPVFLQYLLGLVGNVSLPDGTVVDGTNAAKVLMHDVYWNYPVEESDGIFASVASAAFDKILGGIGDVDVTKLVSAVERGAEEGRLIAWMKNDDEQNAIKEINIDASLPDPDDPSEDPVAGVYFNNLSFSKLDWYLNADTQIGQGIKNGDGTCSYRIAVTLTNIMTQEEAGKLPDYVAASAPDAARDDERLNVSLFAPTGGNITDLTVEGTQFGLGAATWHGIPFYSGTVDLHAGETTTITYTLTTSAEAGDKPLTLRQTPTCQAARDSASA
;
A
#
# COMPACT_ATOMS: atom_id res chain seq x y z
N MET A 1 -15.42 -23.41 48.16
CA MET A 1 -15.88 -22.67 49.37
C MET A 1 -16.08 -21.24 48.93
N ALA A 2 -17.19 -20.51 49.06
CA ALA A 2 -18.55 -20.67 49.59
C ALA A 2 -19.46 -19.94 48.54
N GLY A 3 -20.72 -20.26 48.25
CA GLY A 3 -21.80 -20.70 49.11
C GLY A 3 -22.68 -19.51 49.49
N ASN A 4 -23.71 -19.19 48.70
CA ASN A 4 -24.97 -18.62 49.20
C ASN A 4 -26.14 -18.82 48.23
N HIS A 5 -27.19 -19.46 48.76
CA HIS A 5 -28.50 -19.75 48.20
C HIS A 5 -29.49 -18.62 48.50
N PHE A 6 -30.50 -18.40 47.65
CA PHE A 6 -31.94 -18.21 47.99
C PHE A 6 -32.75 -18.37 46.68
N LYS A 7 -33.37 -19.54 46.44
CA LYS A 7 -34.81 -19.88 46.59
C LYS A 7 -35.73 -19.13 45.63
N GLY A 8 -36.40 -19.89 44.76
CA GLY A 8 -37.33 -19.38 43.76
C GLY A 8 -38.81 -19.44 44.12
N SER A 9 -39.63 -19.18 43.11
CA SER A 9 -41.07 -19.47 43.09
C SER A 9 -41.56 -19.57 41.65
N ASP A 10 -42.08 -20.75 41.30
CA ASP A 10 -42.99 -20.98 40.18
C ASP A 10 -44.25 -20.11 40.31
N SER A 11 -44.68 -19.49 39.22
CA SER A 11 -46.11 -19.27 38.95
C SER A 11 -46.38 -18.85 37.49
N GLY A 12 -47.09 -19.72 36.77
CA GLY A 12 -48.24 -19.33 35.95
C GLY A 12 -48.01 -18.62 34.62
N ARG A 13 -47.82 -19.41 33.55
CA ARG A 13 -48.22 -19.02 32.19
C ARG A 13 -49.75 -19.10 32.05
N PRO A 14 -50.44 -18.10 31.48
CA PRO A 14 -51.76 -18.31 30.89
C PRO A 14 -51.67 -18.56 29.38
N ALA A 15 -52.43 -19.56 28.93
CA ALA A 15 -52.60 -19.97 27.55
C ALA A 15 -53.39 -18.93 26.73
N VAL A 16 -52.95 -18.74 25.47
CA VAL A 16 -53.65 -17.99 24.42
C VAL A 16 -54.66 -18.91 23.72
N PRO A 17 -55.96 -18.55 23.59
CA PRO A 17 -56.91 -19.28 22.77
C PRO A 17 -56.92 -18.77 21.30
N PRO A 18 -57.28 -19.62 20.30
CA PRO A 18 -57.13 -19.28 18.89
C PRO A 18 -58.43 -18.84 18.17
N ARG A 19 -58.24 -18.10 17.04
CA ARG A 19 -59.11 -17.91 15.83
C ARG A 19 -60.28 -16.90 15.89
N PRO A 20 -60.85 -16.40 14.74
CA PRO A 20 -60.75 -16.90 13.35
C PRO A 20 -60.59 -15.87 12.19
N ASN A 21 -60.35 -16.44 11.00
CA ASN A 21 -60.43 -15.87 9.65
C ASN A 21 -61.71 -15.07 9.36
N GLY A 22 -61.56 -14.01 8.55
CA GLY A 22 -62.68 -13.34 7.87
C GLY A 22 -62.21 -12.63 6.59
N ALA A 23 -62.66 -13.14 5.44
CA ALA A 23 -62.52 -12.52 4.12
C ALA A 23 -63.62 -11.45 3.89
N GLY A 24 -63.32 -10.40 3.11
CA GLY A 24 -64.35 -9.49 2.59
C GLY A 24 -63.80 -8.27 1.84
N LYS A 25 -64.14 -8.15 0.55
CA LYS A 25 -63.72 -7.12 -0.42
C LYS A 25 -64.56 -5.82 -0.38
N ALA A 26 -63.90 -4.74 -0.84
CA ALA A 26 -64.36 -3.62 -1.69
C ALA A 26 -65.52 -2.68 -1.28
N GLY A 27 -65.22 -1.36 -1.30
CA GLY A 27 -66.20 -0.27 -1.41
C GLY A 27 -65.65 1.12 -1.06
N THR A 28 -65.24 1.91 -2.05
CA THR A 28 -65.03 3.38 -2.02
C THR A 28 -66.32 4.11 -2.46
N PRO A 29 -66.45 5.48 -2.45
CA PRO A 29 -65.65 6.54 -1.81
C PRO A 29 -66.46 7.71 -1.17
N GLY A 30 -65.77 8.59 -0.44
CA GLY A 30 -66.17 9.98 -0.15
C GLY A 30 -65.44 10.51 1.09
N GLY A 31 -64.82 11.69 1.17
CA GLY A 31 -64.57 12.77 0.22
C GLY A 31 -63.81 13.89 0.97
N ALA A 32 -62.93 14.58 0.24
CA ALA A 32 -62.42 15.95 0.43
C ALA A 32 -61.67 16.36 1.72
N GLY A 33 -60.37 16.63 1.55
CA GLY A 33 -59.56 17.56 2.34
C GLY A 33 -58.32 17.98 1.53
N GLN A 34 -58.35 19.18 0.95
CA GLN A 34 -57.34 19.75 0.04
C GLN A 34 -56.04 20.16 0.77
N GLY A 35 -54.91 19.97 0.10
CA GLY A 35 -53.64 20.60 0.42
C GLY A 35 -52.48 20.02 -0.41
N GLY A 36 -52.51 20.18 -1.73
CA GLY A 36 -51.48 19.62 -2.63
C GLY A 36 -50.85 20.67 -3.53
N SER A 37 -49.54 20.87 -3.38
CA SER A 37 -48.64 21.38 -4.42
C SER A 37 -47.77 20.22 -4.91
N GLY A 38 -48.35 19.34 -5.74
CA GLY A 38 -47.64 18.24 -6.37
C GLY A 38 -47.28 18.58 -7.82
N LYS A 39 -45.98 18.57 -8.14
CA LYS A 39 -45.53 18.40 -9.53
C LYS A 39 -45.85 16.96 -9.94
N ARG A 40 -46.79 16.79 -10.88
CA ARG A 40 -47.04 15.51 -11.54
C ARG A 40 -45.95 15.29 -12.59
N VAL A 41 -45.18 14.21 -12.44
CA VAL A 41 -44.40 13.60 -13.53
C VAL A 41 -45.38 12.80 -14.39
N SER A 42 -45.18 12.82 -15.71
CA SER A 42 -46.11 12.24 -16.69
C SER A 42 -46.03 10.71 -16.69
N PRO A 43 -47.14 9.96 -16.79
CA PRO A 43 -47.13 8.50 -16.96
C PRO A 43 -46.31 7.98 -18.15
N GLY A 44 -45.91 8.87 -19.07
CA GLY A 44 -45.05 8.54 -20.20
C GLY A 44 -43.57 8.35 -19.85
N GLU A 45 -43.05 8.94 -18.76
CA GLU A 45 -41.63 8.85 -18.41
C GLU A 45 -41.29 7.51 -17.75
N THR A 46 -42.08 7.04 -16.77
CA THR A 46 -41.92 5.70 -16.15
C THR A 46 -42.10 4.56 -17.16
N ALA A 47 -42.99 4.72 -18.13
CA ALA A 47 -43.17 3.75 -19.23
C ALA A 47 -42.00 3.76 -20.21
N MET A 48 -41.37 4.93 -20.44
CA MET A 48 -40.18 5.05 -21.27
C MET A 48 -38.97 4.37 -20.61
N PHE A 49 -38.77 4.52 -19.29
CA PHE A 49 -37.67 3.86 -18.56
C PHE A 49 -37.83 2.35 -18.51
N THR A 50 -39.05 1.83 -18.29
CA THR A 50 -39.33 0.39 -18.35
C THR A 50 -39.10 -0.16 -19.76
N ALA A 51 -39.55 0.57 -20.79
CA ALA A 51 -39.36 0.18 -22.19
C ALA A 51 -37.88 0.23 -22.61
N LEU A 52 -37.11 1.21 -22.14
CA LEU A 52 -35.68 1.35 -22.41
C LEU A 52 -34.83 0.32 -21.65
N TYR A 53 -35.20 -0.01 -20.40
CA TYR A 53 -34.62 -1.12 -19.66
C TYR A 53 -34.85 -2.44 -20.41
N GLU A 54 -36.09 -2.72 -20.84
CA GLU A 54 -36.37 -3.89 -21.68
C GLU A 54 -35.66 -3.84 -23.05
N GLN A 55 -35.46 -2.65 -23.63
CA GLN A 55 -34.80 -2.48 -24.92
C GLN A 55 -33.28 -2.63 -24.82
N SER A 56 -32.66 -2.20 -23.72
CA SER A 56 -31.28 -2.51 -23.32
C SER A 56 -31.08 -4.03 -23.18
N GLN A 57 -32.01 -4.69 -22.48
CA GLN A 57 -32.01 -6.15 -22.31
C GLN A 57 -32.21 -6.90 -23.65
N LYS A 58 -33.07 -6.38 -24.54
CA LYS A 58 -33.27 -6.93 -25.89
C LYS A 58 -32.07 -6.67 -26.80
N ALA A 59 -31.44 -5.49 -26.77
CA ALA A 59 -30.27 -5.18 -27.57
C ALA A 59 -29.08 -6.10 -27.23
N LYS A 60 -28.86 -6.40 -25.94
CA LYS A 60 -27.84 -7.36 -25.48
C LYS A 60 -28.17 -8.81 -25.88
N LYS A 61 -29.43 -9.25 -25.81
CA LYS A 61 -29.86 -10.57 -26.34
C LYS A 61 -29.73 -10.68 -27.86
N THR A 62 -29.93 -9.59 -28.61
CA THR A 62 -29.81 -9.59 -30.07
C THR A 62 -28.35 -9.57 -30.54
N GLY A 63 -27.45 -8.98 -29.76
CA GLY A 63 -25.99 -9.10 -29.95
C GLY A 63 -25.49 -10.54 -29.79
N ARG A 64 -26.02 -11.29 -28.80
CA ARG A 64 -25.71 -12.71 -28.59
C ARG A 64 -26.22 -13.63 -29.71
N ALA A 65 -27.32 -13.29 -30.37
CA ALA A 65 -27.84 -14.06 -31.51
C ALA A 65 -27.09 -13.80 -32.83
N ARG A 66 -26.37 -12.67 -32.96
CA ARG A 66 -25.56 -12.34 -34.15
C ARG A 66 -24.09 -12.76 -34.02
N GLY A 67 -23.61 -13.10 -32.83
CA GLY A 67 -22.28 -13.68 -32.62
C GLY A 67 -22.14 -15.16 -32.99
N ASN A 68 -23.25 -15.88 -33.23
CA ASN A 68 -23.26 -17.32 -33.49
C ASN A 68 -23.61 -17.74 -34.93
N VAL A 69 -23.58 -16.82 -35.90
CA VAL A 69 -23.79 -17.17 -37.32
C VAL A 69 -22.81 -16.44 -38.21
N PHE A 70 -21.55 -16.89 -38.24
CA PHE A 70 -20.69 -16.84 -39.43
C PHE A 70 -19.65 -17.96 -39.32
N ALA A 71 -20.08 -19.17 -39.64
CA ALA A 71 -19.21 -20.23 -40.15
C ALA A 71 -19.91 -20.82 -41.39
N ASP A 72 -19.14 -20.91 -42.47
CA ASP A 72 -19.38 -21.56 -43.77
C ASP A 72 -20.06 -20.81 -44.94
N GLY A 73 -19.26 -20.73 -46.02
CA GLY A 73 -19.63 -20.66 -47.45
C GLY A 73 -19.42 -19.29 -48.12
N ALA A 74 -18.66 -19.10 -49.20
CA ALA A 74 -17.99 -19.99 -50.15
C ALA A 74 -17.02 -19.17 -51.04
N THR A 75 -15.96 -19.78 -51.57
CA THR A 75 -15.62 -19.74 -53.01
C THR A 75 -14.51 -20.76 -53.37
N SER A 76 -14.75 -21.47 -54.47
CA SER A 76 -13.96 -22.58 -55.03
C SER A 76 -12.78 -22.14 -55.89
N ALA A 77 -11.67 -22.91 -55.88
CA ALA A 77 -10.97 -23.36 -57.09
C ALA A 77 -9.89 -24.44 -56.83
N SER A 78 -10.07 -25.60 -57.48
CA SER A 78 -9.08 -26.56 -58.01
C SER A 78 -8.06 -27.29 -57.09
N GLN A 79 -8.35 -28.57 -56.87
CA GLN A 79 -7.45 -29.72 -56.66
C GLN A 79 -6.60 -30.03 -57.93
N PRO A 80 -5.44 -30.73 -57.84
CA PRO A 80 -5.47 -32.20 -57.79
C PRO A 80 -4.40 -32.94 -56.93
N SER A 81 -4.89 -34.00 -56.27
CA SER A 81 -4.33 -35.38 -56.13
C SER A 81 -2.97 -35.67 -55.48
N GLY A 82 -2.98 -36.58 -54.47
CA GLY A 82 -1.91 -37.56 -54.25
C GLY A 82 -1.59 -37.94 -52.79
N ALA A 83 -2.22 -38.99 -52.25
CA ALA A 83 -1.72 -39.80 -51.11
C ALA A 83 -0.56 -40.74 -51.59
N PRO A 84 0.14 -41.60 -50.78
CA PRO A 84 -0.21 -42.09 -49.43
C PRO A 84 0.96 -42.47 -48.45
N SER A 85 0.55 -42.97 -47.27
CA SER A 85 1.05 -44.19 -46.57
C SER A 85 2.14 -44.15 -45.47
N VAL A 86 1.79 -44.86 -44.39
CA VAL A 86 2.54 -45.34 -43.19
C VAL A 86 3.32 -46.62 -43.53
N PRO A 87 4.36 -47.01 -42.74
CA PRO A 87 4.28 -48.25 -41.92
C PRO A 87 4.99 -48.07 -40.53
N ALA A 88 4.39 -48.43 -39.38
CA ALA A 88 4.29 -49.76 -38.75
C ALA A 88 5.63 -50.45 -38.40
N ASN A 89 5.98 -50.56 -37.10
CA ASN A 89 6.18 -51.87 -36.44
C ASN A 89 6.36 -51.81 -34.90
N ASN A 90 5.74 -52.80 -34.25
CA ASN A 90 5.77 -53.19 -32.83
C ASN A 90 7.09 -53.86 -32.39
N ALA A 91 7.41 -53.82 -31.09
CA ALA A 91 7.43 -55.01 -30.20
C ALA A 91 8.06 -54.76 -28.80
N GLY A 92 7.36 -55.23 -27.74
CA GLY A 92 7.89 -55.67 -26.43
C GLY A 92 7.93 -54.61 -25.32
N ALA A 93 6.96 -54.48 -24.39
CA ALA A 93 6.55 -55.38 -23.30
C ALA A 93 7.68 -55.69 -22.29
N THR A 94 7.59 -55.63 -20.96
CA THR A 94 6.57 -55.28 -19.93
C THR A 94 7.23 -55.47 -18.54
N ASN A 95 6.61 -54.90 -17.49
CA ASN A 95 6.69 -55.19 -16.04
C ASN A 95 7.80 -54.47 -15.23
N ALA A 96 7.52 -53.62 -14.22
CA ALA A 96 6.56 -53.58 -13.10
C ALA A 96 7.02 -54.32 -11.81
N ALA A 97 7.30 -53.48 -10.79
CA ALA A 97 7.04 -53.61 -9.34
C ALA A 97 7.73 -54.71 -8.49
N ASN A 98 8.49 -54.32 -7.45
CA ASN A 98 8.04 -54.30 -6.04
C ASN A 98 9.18 -54.05 -5.00
N ALA A 99 8.91 -53.06 -4.14
CA ALA A 99 9.02 -52.95 -2.68
C ALA A 99 10.15 -53.59 -1.81
N ALA A 100 10.63 -52.71 -0.90
CA ALA A 100 10.90 -52.88 0.54
C ALA A 100 12.24 -53.48 1.06
N GLY A 101 12.84 -52.79 2.06
CA GLY A 101 13.57 -53.46 3.15
C GLY A 101 14.93 -52.88 3.62
N ASN A 102 14.90 -51.79 4.40
CA ASN A 102 15.56 -51.54 5.71
C ASN A 102 16.99 -52.03 6.11
N VAL A 103 17.71 -51.13 6.82
CA VAL A 103 18.80 -51.24 7.86
C VAL A 103 20.18 -51.83 7.50
N ASN A 104 21.31 -51.12 7.74
CA ASN A 104 22.02 -51.02 9.04
C ASN A 104 23.39 -50.27 8.95
N ALA A 105 23.97 -49.97 10.12
CA ALA A 105 25.01 -48.98 10.42
C ALA A 105 26.48 -49.46 10.54
N GLY A 106 27.40 -48.49 10.68
CA GLY A 106 28.71 -48.57 11.39
C GLY A 106 29.96 -48.61 10.49
N LYS A 107 31.14 -48.03 10.80
CA LYS A 107 31.68 -47.31 11.98
C LYS A 107 33.12 -46.80 11.66
N ALA A 108 33.45 -45.58 12.15
CA ALA A 108 34.73 -45.01 12.66
C ALA A 108 36.15 -45.36 12.10
N ALA A 109 37.02 -44.34 11.93
CA ALA A 109 38.14 -44.02 12.86
C ALA A 109 39.14 -42.92 12.37
N ASN A 110 39.40 -41.95 13.27
CA ASN A 110 40.66 -41.27 13.69
C ASN A 110 41.71 -40.71 12.70
N ASN A 111 42.15 -39.46 12.96
CA ASN A 111 43.47 -39.17 13.56
C ASN A 111 43.73 -37.69 13.92
N THR A 112 44.38 -37.49 15.07
CA THR A 112 45.08 -36.27 15.55
C THR A 112 46.55 -36.64 15.83
N PRO A 113 47.50 -35.69 15.88
CA PRO A 113 48.30 -35.51 17.12
C PRO A 113 48.66 -34.01 17.42
N SER A 114 48.59 -33.49 18.67
CA SER A 114 49.60 -33.50 19.79
C SER A 114 50.86 -32.64 19.53
N ALA A 115 51.50 -31.82 20.41
CA ALA A 115 51.50 -31.61 21.87
C ALA A 115 52.30 -30.34 22.32
N GLY A 116 52.07 -29.85 23.57
CA GLY A 116 53.06 -29.25 24.52
C GLY A 116 53.26 -27.71 24.51
N GLY A 117 53.38 -26.94 25.61
CA GLY A 117 53.43 -27.14 27.06
C GLY A 117 54.12 -25.93 27.76
N ALA A 118 53.75 -25.60 29.02
CA ALA A 118 54.30 -24.60 29.97
C ALA A 118 53.99 -23.10 29.69
N GLY A 119 53.68 -22.20 30.64
CA GLY A 119 53.55 -22.17 32.09
C GLY A 119 53.87 -20.75 32.61
N LEU A 120 52.99 -20.14 33.43
CA LEU A 120 53.19 -18.95 34.32
C LEU A 120 53.47 -17.60 33.60
N THR A 121 52.92 -16.40 33.91
CA THR A 121 52.46 -15.72 35.14
C THR A 121 51.60 -14.50 34.76
N GLY A 122 50.70 -14.02 35.64
CA GLY A 122 50.56 -12.58 35.87
C GLY A 122 49.18 -11.91 35.76
N ASN A 123 48.48 -11.90 36.89
CA ASN A 123 47.66 -10.80 37.45
C ASN A 123 46.35 -10.32 36.79
N LEU A 124 45.28 -10.52 37.60
CA LEU A 124 44.24 -9.57 38.05
C LEU A 124 43.45 -8.84 36.94
N GLY A 125 42.17 -9.11 36.67
CA GLY A 125 41.11 -9.62 37.53
C GLY A 125 40.14 -8.50 37.89
N THR A 126 38.91 -8.63 37.38
CA THR A 126 37.62 -8.25 38.01
C THR A 126 37.27 -6.75 38.09
N ILE A 127 36.01 -6.27 38.01
CA ILE A 127 34.65 -6.83 37.90
C ILE A 127 33.68 -5.67 37.57
N TYR A 128 32.50 -6.04 37.02
CA TYR A 128 31.20 -5.35 36.97
C TYR A 128 31.02 -3.99 37.68
N THR A 129 30.20 -3.13 37.07
CA THR A 129 29.13 -2.42 37.80
C THR A 129 27.95 -2.08 36.89
N GLY A 130 26.75 -2.46 37.36
CA GLY A 130 25.47 -1.96 36.89
C GLY A 130 25.05 -0.65 37.57
N ALA A 131 23.86 -0.22 37.17
CA ALA A 131 23.16 1.03 37.45
C ALA A 131 23.08 1.49 38.91
N SER A 132 23.04 2.82 39.14
CA SER A 132 21.80 3.57 39.40
C SER A 132 22.08 4.97 39.95
N GLU A 133 21.34 5.92 39.40
CA GLU A 133 20.96 7.28 39.83
C GLU A 133 21.44 7.86 41.18
N THR A 134 21.76 9.16 41.17
CA THR A 134 21.05 10.22 41.93
C THR A 134 21.85 11.54 41.94
N GLY A 135 21.14 12.68 41.92
CA GLY A 135 21.54 13.84 42.73
C GLY A 135 22.07 15.08 42.01
N THR A 136 21.13 15.91 41.58
CA THR A 136 21.23 17.34 41.22
C THR A 136 21.75 18.21 42.37
N PHE A 137 22.51 19.27 42.07
CA PHE A 137 22.38 20.59 42.74
C PHE A 137 22.79 21.73 41.79
N ALA A 138 21.94 22.77 41.78
CA ALA A 138 21.91 23.90 40.86
C ALA A 138 22.40 25.22 41.48
N ARG A 139 22.64 26.24 40.64
CA ARG A 139 22.33 27.69 40.79
C ARG A 139 22.75 28.43 39.49
N LEU A 140 21.83 28.84 38.59
CA LEU A 140 21.08 30.14 38.51
C LEU A 140 22.02 31.37 38.52
N ASP A 141 22.29 32.05 37.39
CA ASP A 141 21.51 33.00 36.53
C ASP A 141 21.66 34.46 36.98
N ASP A 142 21.93 35.36 36.02
CA ASP A 142 21.20 36.63 35.87
C ASP A 142 21.39 37.23 34.44
N SER A 143 20.28 37.26 33.72
CA SER A 143 20.04 37.84 32.40
C SER A 143 20.22 39.37 32.28
N GLY A 144 20.55 39.86 31.07
CA GLY A 144 20.42 41.28 30.71
C GLY A 144 20.98 41.66 29.33
N ALA A 145 20.12 41.74 28.31
CA ALA A 145 20.38 42.38 27.01
C ALA A 145 20.43 43.93 27.16
N GLU A 146 20.94 44.81 26.29
CA GLU A 146 21.41 44.85 24.89
C GLU A 146 22.55 45.90 24.77
N PHE A 147 23.44 45.83 23.76
CA PHE A 147 23.80 47.02 22.94
C PHE A 147 24.55 46.64 21.65
N ALA A 148 24.14 47.28 20.55
CA ALA A 148 24.71 47.18 19.21
C ALA A 148 26.01 47.99 19.07
N GLY A 149 26.93 47.57 18.19
CA GLY A 149 28.06 48.41 17.81
C GLY A 149 29.13 47.73 16.96
N SER A 150 29.04 47.95 15.64
CA SER A 150 30.07 47.67 14.64
C SER A 150 31.38 48.42 14.90
N GLY A 151 32.53 47.79 14.64
CA GLY A 151 33.80 48.52 14.56
C GLY A 151 35.04 47.65 14.43
N SER A 152 35.73 47.79 13.30
CA SER A 152 36.95 47.12 12.88
C SER A 152 38.24 47.53 13.63
N LYS A 153 39.26 46.67 13.49
CA LYS A 153 40.73 46.88 13.49
C LYS A 153 41.56 46.61 14.77
N GLU A 154 42.41 45.60 14.60
CA GLU A 154 43.88 45.51 14.80
C GLU A 154 44.53 45.87 16.16
N ASP A 155 45.40 44.91 16.53
CA ASP A 155 46.70 45.01 17.22
C ASP A 155 46.85 44.78 18.73
N TYR A 156 47.60 43.70 19.00
CA TYR A 156 48.67 43.51 19.99
C TYR A 156 48.42 43.80 21.47
N TYR A 157 48.62 42.78 22.33
CA TYR A 157 49.39 42.95 23.56
C TYR A 157 50.26 41.73 23.91
N ASP A 158 51.52 42.08 24.15
CA ASP A 158 52.63 41.36 24.75
C ASP A 158 52.45 41.28 26.27
N PHE A 159 52.86 40.16 26.87
CA PHE A 159 53.09 40.04 28.32
C PHE A 159 54.42 39.29 28.53
N GLY A 160 55.47 40.06 28.79
CA GLY A 160 56.70 39.57 29.39
C GLY A 160 56.59 39.46 30.90
N LEU A 161 57.16 38.42 31.48
CA LEU A 161 57.73 38.44 32.83
C LEU A 161 59.01 37.62 32.88
N ASN A 162 59.95 38.17 33.64
CA ASN A 162 61.39 37.93 33.70
C ASN A 162 61.73 37.31 35.06
N TYR A 163 62.74 36.44 35.16
CA TYR A 163 63.60 36.31 36.33
C TYR A 163 64.85 35.48 36.01
N GLY A 164 66.02 36.00 36.42
CA GLY A 164 67.24 35.21 36.56
C GLY A 164 68.52 35.92 36.10
N SER A 165 68.99 36.91 36.86
CA SER A 165 70.35 37.45 36.80
C SER A 165 71.32 36.59 37.60
N ASP A 166 72.58 36.50 37.18
CA ASP A 166 73.71 37.05 37.96
C ASP A 166 75.10 36.68 37.40
N ALA A 167 76.04 37.54 37.81
CA ALA A 167 77.50 37.41 37.82
C ALA A 167 78.29 37.89 36.59
N SER A 168 78.62 39.18 36.67
CA SER A 168 79.62 39.93 35.93
C SER A 168 81.02 39.87 36.59
N SER A 169 82.09 40.02 35.80
CA SER A 169 83.25 40.87 36.14
C SER A 169 84.23 40.99 34.96
N SER A 170 84.44 42.24 34.51
CA SER A 170 85.70 42.95 34.11
C SER A 170 86.99 42.14 33.83
N SER A 171 87.95 42.52 32.98
CA SER A 171 88.24 43.72 32.17
C SER A 171 89.54 43.50 31.36
N THR A 172 89.63 44.16 30.20
CA THR A 172 90.83 44.76 29.56
C THR A 172 92.06 43.93 29.13
N SER A 173 92.34 44.10 27.84
CA SER A 173 93.61 44.45 27.16
C SER A 173 94.66 43.39 26.79
N ASP A 174 94.95 43.44 25.48
CA ASP A 174 96.18 43.13 24.72
C ASP A 174 96.68 41.69 24.56
N GLY A 175 96.91 41.31 23.30
CA GLY A 175 97.70 40.11 22.97
C GLY A 175 97.40 39.50 21.61
N LEU A 176 98.13 39.94 20.60
CA LEU A 176 98.10 39.56 19.19
C LEU A 176 98.35 38.06 18.88
N VAL A 177 97.58 37.54 17.90
CA VAL A 177 97.85 36.43 16.93
C VAL A 177 97.75 34.96 17.41
N ARG A 178 96.76 34.22 16.86
CA ARG A 178 96.96 33.07 15.93
C ARG A 178 95.63 32.49 15.38
N HIS A 179 95.66 32.16 14.09
CA HIS A 179 94.58 31.67 13.23
C HIS A 179 93.90 30.34 13.64
N ARG A 180 92.57 30.24 13.35
CA ARG A 180 91.73 29.06 12.92
C ARG A 180 90.36 29.10 13.65
N HIS A 181 89.18 28.91 13.07
CA HIS A 181 88.66 28.53 11.76
C HIS A 181 87.33 29.29 11.56
N ARG A 182 87.15 30.02 10.47
CA ARG A 182 85.84 30.58 10.10
C ARG A 182 85.12 29.54 9.23
N LYS A 183 84.23 28.74 9.82
CA LYS A 183 83.37 27.78 9.11
C LYS A 183 82.06 28.49 8.73
N GLY A 184 81.67 28.37 7.47
CA GLY A 184 80.79 29.30 6.76
C GLY A 184 79.31 29.32 7.19
N GLU A 185 78.77 30.54 7.26
CA GLU A 185 77.34 30.82 7.28
C GLU A 185 76.88 31.30 5.89
N ARG A 186 76.47 30.36 5.05
CA ARG A 186 75.57 30.60 3.91
C ARG A 186 74.70 29.37 3.71
N LYS A 187 73.74 29.11 4.61
CA LYS A 187 72.79 27.98 4.45
C LYS A 187 71.35 28.19 4.93
N LYS A 188 70.94 29.39 5.38
CA LYS A 188 69.54 29.63 5.85
C LYS A 188 68.62 30.33 4.84
N ARG A 189 69.13 30.80 3.70
CA ARG A 189 68.33 31.53 2.69
C ARG A 189 67.72 30.62 1.60
N HIS A 190 68.20 29.38 1.48
CA HIS A 190 67.67 28.40 0.53
C HIS A 190 66.51 27.57 1.11
N THR A 191 66.48 27.31 2.43
CA THR A 191 65.41 26.51 3.05
C THR A 191 64.05 27.22 2.99
N GLY A 192 63.99 28.53 3.24
CA GLY A 192 62.74 29.30 3.11
C GLY A 192 62.25 29.42 1.66
N ALA A 193 63.16 29.53 0.70
CA ALA A 193 62.81 29.54 -0.73
C ALA A 193 62.34 28.16 -1.22
N ILE A 194 62.93 27.07 -0.70
CA ILE A 194 62.50 25.70 -0.99
C ILE A 194 61.12 25.41 -0.37
N ILE A 195 60.88 25.84 0.87
CA ILE A 195 59.56 25.68 1.50
C ILE A 195 58.49 26.48 0.76
N ALA A 196 58.77 27.74 0.38
CA ALA A 196 57.85 28.56 -0.41
C ALA A 196 57.58 27.97 -1.81
N ALA A 197 58.61 27.39 -2.45
CA ALA A 197 58.46 26.71 -3.74
C ALA A 197 57.65 25.41 -3.61
N VAL A 198 57.84 24.63 -2.55
CA VAL A 198 57.06 23.42 -2.27
C VAL A 198 55.61 23.76 -1.98
N VAL A 199 55.33 24.81 -1.19
CA VAL A 199 53.96 25.28 -0.93
C VAL A 199 53.31 25.81 -2.21
N ALA A 200 54.03 26.55 -3.05
CA ALA A 200 53.49 27.03 -4.34
C ALA A 200 53.17 25.87 -5.31
N VAL A 201 54.04 24.85 -5.37
CA VAL A 201 53.80 23.64 -6.18
C VAL A 201 52.61 22.84 -5.62
N LEU A 202 52.46 22.73 -4.30
CA LEU A 202 51.30 22.11 -3.68
C LEU A 202 50.00 22.89 -3.96
N LEU A 203 50.03 24.22 -3.93
CA LEU A 203 48.86 25.05 -4.26
C LEU A 203 48.48 24.97 -5.74
N VAL A 204 49.45 24.91 -6.65
CA VAL A 204 49.20 24.69 -8.09
C VAL A 204 48.70 23.26 -8.33
N ALA A 205 49.26 22.26 -7.64
CA ALA A 205 48.79 20.88 -7.73
C ALA A 205 47.37 20.73 -7.16
N LEU A 206 47.05 21.39 -6.03
CA LEU A 206 45.71 21.43 -5.44
C LEU A 206 44.72 22.21 -6.32
N GLY A 207 45.15 23.31 -6.96
CA GLY A 207 44.34 24.08 -7.90
C GLY A 207 44.07 23.33 -9.21
N ALA A 208 45.07 22.64 -9.76
CA ALA A 208 44.92 21.78 -10.93
C ALA A 208 44.07 20.55 -10.60
N SER A 209 44.29 19.92 -9.44
CA SER A 209 43.47 18.80 -8.94
C SER A 209 42.02 19.23 -8.70
N GLY A 210 41.81 20.41 -8.11
CA GLY A 210 40.48 20.98 -7.91
C GLY A 210 39.79 21.35 -9.23
N PHE A 211 40.52 21.89 -10.19
CA PHE A 211 39.99 22.17 -11.54
C PHE A 211 39.63 20.88 -12.29
N MET A 212 40.47 19.84 -12.20
CA MET A 212 40.20 18.52 -12.77
C MET A 212 38.99 17.86 -12.09
N LEU A 213 38.88 17.93 -10.76
CA LEU A 213 37.73 17.44 -10.00
C LEU A 213 36.45 18.18 -10.38
N LEU A 214 36.50 19.51 -10.56
CA LEU A 214 35.35 20.30 -11.02
C LEU A 214 34.94 19.96 -12.45
N ASN A 215 35.91 19.71 -13.34
CA ASN A 215 35.60 19.31 -14.71
C ASN A 215 35.01 17.90 -14.76
N SER A 216 35.57 16.97 -13.99
CA SER A 216 35.05 15.61 -13.80
C SER A 216 33.63 15.64 -13.22
N ALA A 217 33.37 16.46 -12.19
CA ALA A 217 32.02 16.63 -11.62
C ALA A 217 31.01 17.22 -12.63
N LYS A 218 31.45 18.09 -13.55
CA LYS A 218 30.60 18.57 -14.65
C LYS A 218 30.28 17.47 -15.66
N THR A 219 31.26 16.62 -16.00
CA THR A 219 31.05 15.44 -16.85
C THR A 219 30.03 14.51 -16.20
N VAL A 220 30.25 14.11 -14.95
CA VAL A 220 29.32 13.26 -14.18
C VAL A 220 27.92 13.86 -14.14
N LYS A 221 27.78 15.16 -13.89
CA LYS A 221 26.48 15.83 -13.91
C LYS A 221 25.80 15.78 -15.29
N SER A 222 26.57 15.96 -16.36
CA SER A 222 26.05 15.94 -17.74
C SER A 222 25.59 14.54 -18.11
N GLU A 223 26.42 13.53 -17.83
CA GLU A 223 26.13 12.12 -18.11
C GLU A 223 24.96 11.61 -17.27
N ALA A 224 24.88 11.99 -15.99
CA ALA A 224 23.74 11.68 -15.13
C ALA A 224 22.44 12.28 -15.68
N LYS A 225 22.49 13.52 -16.20
CA LYS A 225 21.33 14.16 -16.84
C LYS A 225 20.88 13.40 -18.09
N GLU A 226 21.83 13.00 -18.93
CA GLU A 226 21.55 12.22 -20.14
C GLU A 226 20.97 10.84 -19.77
N ALA A 227 21.54 10.15 -18.77
CA ALA A 227 21.02 8.86 -18.30
C ALA A 227 19.59 8.97 -17.78
N VAL A 228 19.27 10.00 -16.99
CA VAL A 228 17.90 10.25 -16.49
C VAL A 228 16.93 10.54 -17.64
N GLU A 229 17.35 11.29 -18.66
CA GLU A 229 16.52 11.54 -19.85
C GLU A 229 16.21 10.24 -20.60
N ILE A 230 17.18 9.33 -20.73
CA ILE A 230 16.97 8.02 -21.39
C ILE A 230 16.07 7.12 -20.53
N VAL A 231 16.32 7.04 -19.21
CA VAL A 231 15.48 6.27 -18.27
C VAL A 231 14.02 6.73 -18.32
N GLY A 232 13.79 8.04 -18.45
CA GLY A 232 12.44 8.59 -18.61
C GLY A 232 11.69 8.03 -19.83
N GLY A 233 12.41 7.72 -20.92
CA GLY A 233 11.86 7.10 -22.13
C GLY A 233 11.64 5.58 -22.04
N LEU A 234 12.35 4.88 -21.14
CA LEU A 234 12.17 3.43 -20.96
C LEU A 234 10.76 3.07 -20.49
N LYS A 235 10.17 3.91 -19.63
CA LYS A 235 8.80 3.73 -19.15
C LYS A 235 7.81 3.64 -20.30
N ASP A 236 7.90 4.56 -21.25
CA ASP A 236 6.98 4.64 -22.39
C ASP A 236 7.18 3.44 -23.32
N LYS A 237 8.42 2.98 -23.51
CA LYS A 237 8.73 1.77 -24.30
C LYS A 237 8.20 0.50 -23.66
N VAL A 238 8.39 0.32 -22.36
CA VAL A 238 7.88 -0.86 -21.63
C VAL A 238 6.35 -0.90 -21.66
N THR A 239 5.70 0.23 -21.43
CA THR A 239 4.23 0.31 -21.37
C THR A 239 3.57 0.19 -22.75
N SER A 240 4.20 0.74 -23.80
CA SER A 240 3.75 0.59 -25.19
C SER A 240 4.10 -0.77 -25.81
N GLY A 241 4.94 -1.57 -25.16
CA GLY A 241 5.41 -2.86 -25.67
C GLY A 241 6.44 -2.75 -26.79
N ASP A 242 7.07 -1.59 -26.96
CA ASP A 242 8.20 -1.41 -27.88
C ASP A 242 9.50 -1.88 -27.21
N PHE A 243 9.66 -3.20 -27.13
CA PHE A 243 10.85 -3.81 -26.56
C PHE A 243 12.05 -3.81 -27.50
N SER A 244 11.85 -3.42 -28.77
CA SER A 244 12.86 -3.57 -29.83
C SER A 244 14.08 -2.68 -29.64
N THR A 245 13.89 -1.51 -29.03
CA THR A 245 14.94 -0.51 -28.81
C THR A 245 15.39 -0.43 -27.34
N LEU A 246 14.80 -1.26 -26.45
CA LEU A 246 15.23 -1.33 -25.05
C LEU A 246 16.71 -1.71 -24.89
N PRO A 247 17.26 -2.69 -25.64
CA PRO A 247 18.68 -3.05 -25.51
C PRO A 247 19.64 -1.89 -25.81
N ASP A 248 19.34 -1.09 -26.83
CA ASP A 248 20.17 0.05 -27.22
C ASP A 248 20.17 1.14 -26.15
N ASP A 249 19.00 1.47 -25.59
CA ASP A 249 18.87 2.44 -24.50
C ASP A 249 19.53 1.94 -23.21
N ALA A 250 19.31 0.67 -22.84
CA ALA A 250 19.90 0.06 -21.65
C ALA A 250 21.42 0.06 -21.74
N LYS A 251 21.98 -0.28 -22.91
CA LYS A 251 23.41 -0.24 -23.17
C LYS A 251 23.95 1.18 -23.11
N LYS A 252 23.22 2.17 -23.62
CA LYS A 252 23.62 3.57 -23.55
C LYS A 252 23.63 4.10 -22.11
N ILE A 253 22.65 3.71 -21.29
CA ILE A 253 22.64 4.00 -19.85
C ILE A 253 23.84 3.36 -19.18
N ASP A 254 24.14 2.10 -19.50
CA ASP A 254 25.30 1.38 -18.97
C ASP A 254 26.63 2.08 -19.30
N GLU A 255 26.82 2.49 -20.57
CA GLU A 255 27.99 3.25 -21.00
C GLU A 255 28.15 4.58 -20.26
N LEU A 256 27.04 5.29 -19.98
CA LEU A 256 27.05 6.52 -19.19
C LEU A 256 27.39 6.24 -17.72
N CYS A 257 26.79 5.20 -17.11
CA CYS A 257 27.06 4.79 -15.74
C CYS A 257 28.52 4.35 -15.53
N ASP A 258 29.08 3.61 -16.48
CA ASP A 258 30.48 3.19 -16.46
C ASP A 258 31.45 4.37 -16.63
N SER A 259 31.12 5.34 -17.49
CA SER A 259 31.88 6.59 -17.62
C SER A 259 31.89 7.37 -16.30
N MET A 260 30.71 7.57 -15.69
CA MET A 260 30.58 8.23 -14.39
C MET A 260 31.37 7.49 -13.30
N LYS A 261 31.33 6.15 -13.29
CA LYS A 261 32.08 5.32 -12.34
C LYS A 261 33.58 5.44 -12.53
N ALA A 262 34.06 5.49 -13.78
CA ALA A 262 35.47 5.69 -14.08
C ALA A 262 35.98 7.06 -13.60
N GLU A 263 35.20 8.12 -13.82
CA GLU A 263 35.50 9.47 -13.36
C GLU A 263 35.55 9.53 -11.82
N THR A 264 34.53 9.00 -11.15
CA THR A 264 34.39 9.05 -9.68
C THR A 264 35.24 8.04 -8.93
N SER A 265 35.78 7.03 -9.61
CA SER A 265 36.78 6.11 -9.08
C SER A 265 38.22 6.61 -9.24
N SER A 266 38.43 7.74 -9.93
CA SER A 266 39.77 8.26 -10.17
C SER A 266 40.51 8.60 -8.86
N PRO A 267 41.86 8.63 -8.87
CA PRO A 267 42.64 8.97 -7.68
C PRO A 267 42.28 10.33 -7.07
N LEU A 268 41.80 11.28 -7.89
CA LEU A 268 41.39 12.60 -7.43
C LEU A 268 40.12 12.55 -6.58
N TRP A 269 39.09 11.81 -7.02
CA TRP A 269 37.86 11.59 -6.24
C TRP A 269 38.12 10.76 -4.99
N THR A 270 39.09 9.84 -5.05
CA THR A 270 39.53 9.06 -3.88
C THR A 270 40.27 9.91 -2.87
N ALA A 271 41.15 10.80 -3.31
CA ALA A 271 41.78 11.76 -2.41
C ALA A 271 40.74 12.73 -1.81
N ALA A 272 39.78 13.18 -2.61
CA ALA A 272 38.76 14.12 -2.16
C ALA A 272 37.81 13.53 -1.11
N SER A 273 37.55 12.22 -1.13
CA SER A 273 36.71 11.57 -0.11
C SER A 273 37.35 11.49 1.28
N PHE A 274 38.64 11.78 1.42
CA PHE A 274 39.31 11.91 2.72
C PHE A 274 39.24 13.33 3.31
N ILE A 275 38.62 14.30 2.60
CA ILE A 275 38.47 15.67 3.10
C ILE A 275 37.57 15.65 4.35
N PRO A 276 38.03 16.19 5.50
CA PRO A 276 37.18 16.29 6.68
C PRO A 276 35.88 17.05 6.39
N VAL A 277 34.78 16.61 7.00
CA VAL A 277 33.41 17.12 6.79
C VAL A 277 32.83 16.72 5.43
N TYR A 278 33.41 17.13 4.30
CA TYR A 278 32.82 16.94 2.96
C TYR A 278 33.15 15.60 2.29
N GLY A 279 34.04 14.80 2.89
CA GLY A 279 34.42 13.49 2.35
C GLY A 279 33.27 12.49 2.33
N SER A 280 32.31 12.60 3.25
CA SER A 280 31.12 11.75 3.26
C SER A 280 30.19 12.02 2.09
N ASP A 281 30.02 13.29 1.68
CA ASP A 281 29.26 13.67 0.48
C ASP A 281 29.86 13.08 -0.80
N ILE A 282 31.19 13.09 -0.91
CA ILE A 282 31.92 12.53 -2.06
C ILE A 282 31.80 11.00 -2.07
N ASN A 283 31.90 10.35 -0.91
CA ASN A 283 31.66 8.91 -0.80
C ASN A 283 30.21 8.55 -1.14
N ALA A 284 29.23 9.35 -0.70
CA ALA A 284 27.82 9.14 -1.05
C ALA A 284 27.59 9.19 -2.56
N ALA A 285 28.14 10.20 -3.24
CA ALA A 285 28.06 10.31 -4.70
C ALA A 285 28.69 9.11 -5.42
N ARG A 286 29.84 8.64 -4.93
CA ARG A 286 30.51 7.44 -5.47
C ARG A 286 29.67 6.18 -5.27
N THR A 287 29.13 5.96 -4.07
CA THR A 287 28.27 4.82 -3.77
C THR A 287 27.01 4.82 -4.65
N MET A 288 26.39 5.98 -4.89
CA MET A 288 25.25 6.10 -5.79
C MET A 288 25.61 5.70 -7.23
N ILE A 289 26.73 6.18 -7.75
CA ILE A 289 27.18 5.86 -9.11
C ILE A 289 27.59 4.39 -9.23
N ASP A 290 28.24 3.84 -8.21
CA ASP A 290 28.58 2.41 -8.15
C ASP A 290 27.32 1.54 -8.18
N ALA A 291 26.29 1.89 -7.40
CA ALA A 291 25.01 1.19 -7.41
C ALA A 291 24.28 1.31 -8.76
N LEU A 292 24.30 2.49 -9.40
CA LEU A 292 23.71 2.69 -10.72
C LEU A 292 24.42 1.89 -11.82
N SER A 293 25.76 1.85 -11.81
CA SER A 293 26.55 1.01 -12.74
C SER A 293 26.34 -0.48 -12.50
N ASP A 294 26.22 -0.91 -11.24
CA ASP A 294 25.92 -2.31 -10.92
C ASP A 294 24.52 -2.70 -11.43
N VAL A 295 23.51 -1.83 -11.26
CA VAL A 295 22.15 -2.03 -11.77
C VAL A 295 22.09 -1.99 -13.29
N SER A 296 22.77 -1.04 -13.94
CA SER A 296 22.76 -0.91 -15.40
C SER A 296 23.31 -2.17 -16.07
N SER A 297 24.49 -2.62 -15.62
CA SER A 297 25.21 -3.73 -16.24
C SER A 297 24.64 -5.10 -15.90
N ASN A 298 24.19 -5.30 -14.65
CA ASN A 298 23.80 -6.63 -14.16
C ASN A 298 22.29 -6.84 -14.07
N ALA A 299 21.47 -5.80 -14.23
CA ALA A 299 20.01 -5.93 -14.25
C ALA A 299 19.40 -5.32 -15.52
N LEU A 300 19.61 -4.02 -15.77
CA LEU A 300 18.92 -3.31 -16.84
C LEU A 300 19.23 -3.87 -18.23
N VAL A 301 20.50 -4.09 -18.55
CA VAL A 301 20.93 -4.64 -19.85
C VAL A 301 20.36 -6.06 -20.05
N PRO A 302 20.56 -7.04 -19.13
CA PRO A 302 19.95 -8.35 -19.25
C PRO A 302 18.41 -8.34 -19.36
N MET A 303 17.74 -7.46 -18.61
CA MET A 303 16.28 -7.32 -18.68
C MET A 303 15.83 -6.81 -20.04
N ALA A 304 16.50 -5.79 -20.58
CA ALA A 304 16.21 -5.25 -21.90
C ALA A 304 16.43 -6.29 -23.01
N ASP A 305 17.52 -7.07 -22.91
CA ASP A 305 17.79 -8.18 -23.83
C ASP A 305 16.68 -9.24 -23.76
N ASN A 306 16.28 -9.66 -22.56
CA ASN A 306 15.20 -10.64 -22.36
C ASN A 306 13.86 -10.15 -22.91
N LEU A 307 13.49 -8.90 -22.61
CA LEU A 307 12.25 -8.29 -23.09
C LEU A 307 12.22 -8.13 -24.60
N SER A 308 13.36 -7.84 -25.24
CA SER A 308 13.46 -7.77 -26.70
C SER A 308 13.15 -9.10 -27.41
N GLN A 309 13.27 -10.22 -26.69
CA GLN A 309 12.90 -11.56 -27.19
C GLN A 309 11.44 -11.93 -26.89
N ALA A 310 10.75 -11.17 -26.05
CA ALA A 310 9.34 -11.40 -25.72
C ALA A 310 8.43 -10.94 -26.87
N THR A 311 7.19 -11.46 -26.90
CA THR A 311 6.20 -11.08 -27.91
C THR A 311 5.91 -9.57 -27.79
N PRO A 312 6.21 -8.76 -28.84
CA PRO A 312 5.93 -7.33 -28.80
C PRO A 312 4.43 -7.06 -28.76
N GLY A 313 4.04 -5.97 -28.07
CA GLY A 313 2.65 -5.52 -28.00
C GLY A 313 2.37 -4.80 -26.69
N LYS A 314 1.46 -3.84 -26.70
CA LYS A 314 1.06 -3.09 -25.52
C LYS A 314 0.68 -4.04 -24.38
N LEU A 315 1.02 -3.66 -23.13
CA LEU A 315 0.61 -4.43 -21.95
C LEU A 315 -0.91 -4.52 -21.83
N PHE A 316 -1.61 -3.47 -22.26
CA PHE A 316 -3.06 -3.38 -22.30
C PHE A 316 -3.50 -2.89 -23.68
N GLN A 317 -4.41 -3.61 -24.32
CA GLN A 317 -4.98 -3.23 -25.62
C GLN A 317 -6.39 -3.77 -25.75
N ASP A 318 -7.37 -2.91 -26.10
CA ASP A 318 -8.75 -3.32 -26.43
C ASP A 318 -9.44 -4.22 -25.37
N GLY A 319 -9.20 -3.97 -24.08
CA GLY A 319 -9.74 -4.77 -22.97
C GLY A 319 -9.04 -6.12 -22.74
N MET A 320 -7.93 -6.35 -23.45
CA MET A 320 -7.04 -7.50 -23.28
C MET A 320 -5.76 -7.07 -22.54
N ILE A 321 -5.36 -7.88 -21.57
CA ILE A 321 -4.05 -7.83 -20.94
C ILE A 321 -3.13 -8.77 -21.72
N ASN A 322 -2.01 -8.27 -22.22
CA ASN A 322 -1.01 -9.12 -22.87
C ASN A 322 -0.28 -9.93 -21.80
N VAL A 323 -0.83 -11.10 -21.46
CA VAL A 323 -0.31 -11.97 -20.41
C VAL A 323 1.15 -12.34 -20.64
N SER A 324 1.53 -12.60 -21.89
CA SER A 324 2.91 -12.97 -22.23
C SER A 324 3.92 -11.84 -22.03
N ALA A 325 3.55 -10.61 -22.42
CA ALA A 325 4.40 -9.43 -22.22
C ALA A 325 4.48 -9.05 -20.73
N LEU A 326 3.35 -9.11 -20.02
CA LEU A 326 3.32 -8.83 -18.59
C LEU A 326 4.14 -9.85 -17.80
N GLN A 327 4.03 -11.14 -18.15
CA GLN A 327 4.87 -12.19 -17.57
C GLN A 327 6.36 -11.94 -17.85
N ALA A 328 6.72 -11.59 -19.08
CA ALA A 328 8.12 -11.33 -19.44
C ALA A 328 8.71 -10.15 -18.63
N VAL A 329 7.91 -9.11 -18.36
CA VAL A 329 8.31 -7.99 -17.49
C VAL A 329 8.49 -8.47 -16.05
N ALA A 330 7.52 -9.23 -15.53
CA ALA A 330 7.56 -9.74 -14.16
C ALA A 330 8.75 -10.71 -13.93
N ASP A 331 8.98 -11.64 -14.85
CA ASP A 331 10.11 -12.57 -14.85
C ASP A 331 11.45 -11.83 -14.95
N SER A 332 11.53 -10.81 -15.81
CA SER A 332 12.75 -10.00 -15.96
C SER A 332 13.07 -9.26 -14.67
N LEU A 333 12.06 -8.68 -14.00
CA LEU A 333 12.23 -7.99 -12.73
C LEU A 333 12.62 -8.96 -11.60
N SER A 334 11.97 -10.12 -11.53
CA SER A 334 12.29 -11.19 -10.59
C SER A 334 13.72 -11.73 -10.78
N SER A 335 14.15 -11.96 -12.03
CA SER A 335 15.50 -12.48 -12.32
C SER A 335 16.62 -11.52 -11.91
N SER A 336 16.32 -10.22 -11.86
CA SER A 336 17.24 -9.15 -11.46
C SER A 336 17.16 -8.78 -9.98
N SER A 337 16.33 -9.48 -9.19
CA SER A 337 15.98 -9.08 -7.84
C SER A 337 17.18 -8.92 -6.91
N LYS A 338 18.13 -9.85 -6.99
CA LYS A 338 19.35 -9.85 -6.19
C LYS A 338 20.20 -8.60 -6.43
N VAL A 339 20.25 -8.11 -7.66
CA VAL A 339 21.01 -6.91 -8.03
C VAL A 339 20.33 -5.68 -7.45
N PHE A 340 19.01 -5.55 -7.61
CA PHE A 340 18.24 -4.44 -7.04
C PHE A 340 18.29 -4.42 -5.51
N LYS A 341 18.13 -5.57 -4.85
CA LYS A 341 18.26 -5.72 -3.38
C LYS A 341 19.62 -5.27 -2.88
N SER A 342 20.70 -5.77 -3.50
CA SER A 342 22.05 -5.37 -3.12
C SER A 342 22.33 -3.88 -3.37
N ALA A 343 21.81 -3.32 -4.46
CA ALA A 343 21.94 -1.90 -4.74
C ALA A 343 21.17 -1.06 -3.71
N ASN A 344 19.94 -1.45 -3.36
CA ASN A 344 19.17 -0.81 -2.31
C ASN A 344 19.91 -0.84 -0.96
N GLU A 345 20.43 -2.00 -0.53
CA GLU A 345 21.22 -2.11 0.71
C GLU A 345 22.41 -1.13 0.74
N LYS A 346 23.14 -1.00 -0.37
CA LYS A 346 24.26 -0.05 -0.49
C LYS A 346 23.80 1.41 -0.34
N ILE A 347 22.69 1.77 -0.97
CA ILE A 347 22.13 3.14 -0.94
C ILE A 347 21.57 3.47 0.45
N GLN A 348 20.84 2.55 1.07
CA GLN A 348 20.34 2.74 2.44
C GLN A 348 21.50 2.86 3.45
N GLY A 349 22.61 2.16 3.21
CA GLY A 349 23.83 2.24 4.01
C GLY A 349 24.63 3.54 3.88
N ILE A 350 24.22 4.49 3.03
CA ILE A 350 24.85 5.82 2.96
C ILE A 350 24.57 6.59 4.26
N GLY A 351 25.64 6.92 4.98
CA GLY A 351 25.59 7.72 6.21
C GLY A 351 25.41 9.23 5.97
N ASP A 352 25.63 10.02 7.02
CA ASP A 352 25.33 11.46 7.01
C ASP A 352 26.13 12.25 5.96
N THR A 353 25.42 13.12 5.25
CA THR A 353 25.95 14.08 4.26
C THR A 353 25.82 15.52 4.78
N HIS A 354 26.73 16.40 4.34
CA HIS A 354 26.85 17.76 4.89
C HIS A 354 26.48 18.85 3.88
N ILE A 355 26.45 18.54 2.58
CA ILE A 355 26.02 19.44 1.51
C ILE A 355 24.54 19.19 1.25
N SER A 356 23.69 20.18 1.51
CA SER A 356 22.23 20.05 1.39
C SER A 356 21.78 19.49 0.03
N GLN A 357 22.41 19.89 -1.07
CA GLN A 357 22.09 19.35 -2.40
C GLN A 357 22.47 17.88 -2.57
N VAL A 358 23.52 17.41 -1.87
CA VAL A 358 23.89 15.99 -1.89
C VAL A 358 22.96 15.20 -0.98
N THR A 359 22.62 15.73 0.20
CA THR A 359 21.61 15.14 1.09
C THR A 359 20.29 14.91 0.35
N GLU A 360 19.76 15.94 -0.32
CA GLU A 360 18.53 15.81 -1.11
C GLU A 360 18.62 14.75 -2.23
N LEU A 361 19.79 14.57 -2.84
CA LEU A 361 20.00 13.55 -3.87
C LEU A 361 20.10 12.15 -3.26
N VAL A 362 20.77 12.02 -2.12
CA VAL A 362 20.87 10.76 -1.37
C VAL A 362 19.49 10.33 -0.87
N ASP A 363 18.70 11.25 -0.31
CA ASP A 363 17.35 10.96 0.16
C ASP A 363 16.47 10.49 -1.01
N LYS A 364 16.50 11.19 -2.14
CA LYS A 364 15.81 10.75 -3.37
C LYS A 364 16.29 9.40 -3.88
N ALA A 365 17.59 9.11 -3.79
CA ALA A 365 18.13 7.81 -4.17
C ALA A 365 17.64 6.72 -3.22
N LYS A 366 17.64 6.97 -1.90
CA LYS A 366 17.11 6.06 -0.89
C LYS A 366 15.63 5.76 -1.14
N ASP A 367 14.82 6.79 -1.39
CA ASP A 367 13.39 6.62 -1.69
C ASP A 367 13.18 5.85 -3.00
N GLY A 368 13.92 6.20 -4.06
CA GLY A 368 13.82 5.56 -5.37
C GLY A 368 14.22 4.09 -5.35
N PHE A 369 15.33 3.75 -4.68
CA PHE A 369 15.78 2.36 -4.53
C PHE A 369 14.90 1.55 -3.59
N ALA A 370 14.34 2.16 -2.53
CA ALA A 370 13.36 1.49 -1.68
C ALA A 370 12.08 1.16 -2.45
N THR A 371 11.56 2.12 -3.24
CA THR A 371 10.40 1.92 -4.12
C THR A 371 10.66 0.80 -5.13
N LEU A 372 11.82 0.81 -5.78
CA LEU A 372 12.20 -0.22 -6.74
C LEU A 372 12.36 -1.60 -6.08
N ASN A 373 12.95 -1.65 -4.88
CA ASN A 373 13.05 -2.88 -4.12
C ASN A 373 11.66 -3.45 -3.77
N GLY A 374 10.72 -2.60 -3.36
CA GLY A 374 9.32 -3.01 -3.13
C GLY A 374 8.66 -3.57 -4.40
N ALA A 375 8.85 -2.93 -5.54
CA ALA A 375 8.32 -3.43 -6.83
C ALA A 375 8.94 -4.78 -7.23
N VAL A 376 10.23 -4.97 -6.97
CA VAL A 376 10.93 -6.25 -7.17
C VAL A 376 10.37 -7.33 -6.25
N ASP A 377 10.20 -7.03 -4.97
CA ASP A 377 9.64 -7.97 -4.00
C ASP A 377 8.21 -8.38 -4.38
N ALA A 378 7.38 -7.42 -4.80
CA ALA A 378 6.05 -7.70 -5.32
C ALA A 378 6.09 -8.58 -6.58
N ALA A 379 6.99 -8.29 -7.53
CA ALA A 379 7.13 -9.08 -8.75
C ALA A 379 7.60 -10.52 -8.46
N GLU A 380 8.55 -10.74 -7.56
CA GLU A 380 8.97 -12.10 -7.17
C GLU A 380 7.81 -12.94 -6.63
N LYS A 381 6.85 -12.30 -5.95
CA LYS A 381 5.72 -12.96 -5.30
C LYS A 381 4.52 -13.15 -6.24
N VAL A 382 4.28 -12.19 -7.14
CA VAL A 382 3.13 -12.20 -8.06
C VAL A 382 3.44 -12.87 -9.41
N ALA A 383 4.66 -12.73 -9.94
CA ALA A 383 5.05 -13.28 -11.25
C ALA A 383 4.72 -14.78 -11.43
N PRO A 384 4.89 -15.65 -10.41
CA PRO A 384 4.60 -17.08 -10.59
C PRO A 384 3.12 -17.39 -10.83
N VAL A 385 2.20 -16.57 -10.31
CA VAL A 385 0.74 -16.83 -10.35
C VAL A 385 0.00 -15.96 -11.35
N LEU A 386 0.61 -14.86 -11.79
CA LEU A 386 0.00 -13.85 -12.66
C LEU A 386 -0.61 -14.44 -13.96
N PRO A 387 0.05 -15.36 -14.69
CA PRO A 387 -0.55 -15.93 -15.90
C PRO A 387 -1.82 -16.73 -15.60
N GLN A 388 -1.82 -17.49 -14.51
CA GLN A 388 -2.97 -18.27 -14.08
C GLN A 388 -4.13 -17.35 -13.70
N MET A 389 -3.86 -16.27 -12.97
CA MET A 389 -4.86 -15.28 -12.60
C MET A 389 -5.50 -14.62 -13.83
N LEU A 390 -4.74 -14.47 -14.92
CA LEU A 390 -5.21 -13.91 -16.19
C LEU A 390 -5.74 -14.96 -17.17
N GLY A 391 -5.89 -16.22 -16.75
CA GLY A 391 -6.47 -17.28 -17.57
C GLY A 391 -5.58 -17.72 -18.74
N ALA A 392 -4.26 -17.68 -18.58
CA ALA A 392 -3.33 -18.15 -19.59
C ALA A 392 -3.60 -19.61 -20.01
N ASN A 393 -3.22 -19.94 -21.24
CA ASN A 393 -3.38 -21.26 -21.86
C ASN A 393 -4.84 -21.64 -22.12
N GLY A 394 -5.70 -20.66 -22.42
CA GLY A 394 -7.11 -20.85 -22.73
C GLY A 394 -8.00 -21.18 -21.52
N GLN A 395 -7.50 -20.98 -20.30
CA GLN A 395 -8.29 -21.15 -19.09
C GLN A 395 -9.21 -19.95 -18.88
N THR A 396 -10.45 -20.17 -18.45
CA THR A 396 -11.34 -19.08 -18.03
C THR A 396 -11.33 -18.95 -16.52
N ARG A 397 -10.88 -17.79 -16.02
CA ARG A 397 -10.98 -17.40 -14.61
C ARG A 397 -12.20 -16.51 -14.41
N ASN A 398 -12.92 -16.70 -13.31
CA ASN A 398 -14.13 -15.97 -12.99
C ASN A 398 -14.00 -15.25 -11.65
N TYR A 399 -13.99 -13.92 -11.66
CA TYR A 399 -13.92 -13.10 -10.46
C TYR A 399 -15.25 -12.40 -10.22
N LEU A 400 -15.73 -12.41 -8.99
CA LEU A 400 -16.93 -11.69 -8.62
C LEU A 400 -16.57 -10.28 -8.18
N VAL A 401 -16.96 -9.28 -8.96
CA VAL A 401 -16.87 -7.88 -8.54
C VAL A 401 -18.00 -7.58 -7.57
N TYR A 402 -17.63 -7.09 -6.39
CA TYR A 402 -18.51 -6.75 -5.30
C TYR A 402 -18.54 -5.22 -5.13
N ALA A 403 -19.61 -4.57 -5.59
CA ALA A 403 -19.72 -3.12 -5.58
C ALA A 403 -20.26 -2.64 -4.23
N MET A 404 -19.39 -2.02 -3.44
CA MET A 404 -19.63 -1.57 -2.07
C MET A 404 -20.13 -0.14 -2.05
N ASN A 405 -21.23 0.10 -1.34
CA ASN A 405 -21.76 1.45 -1.13
C ASN A 405 -21.29 1.99 0.22
N ASN A 406 -20.39 2.99 0.21
CA ASN A 406 -19.82 3.53 1.45
C ASN A 406 -20.84 4.30 2.30
N VAL A 407 -21.97 4.76 1.73
CA VAL A 407 -23.02 5.43 2.52
C VAL A 407 -23.85 4.46 3.35
N GLU A 408 -23.61 3.16 3.20
CA GLU A 408 -24.12 2.10 4.06
C GLU A 408 -22.91 1.38 4.63
N ILE A 409 -22.18 2.04 5.51
CA ILE A 409 -20.82 1.63 5.89
C ILE A 409 -20.83 0.27 6.60
N ARG A 410 -19.85 -0.56 6.22
CA ARG A 410 -19.52 -1.85 6.82
C ARG A 410 -18.02 -1.87 7.06
N ALA A 411 -17.53 -2.77 7.91
CA ALA A 411 -16.12 -2.79 8.32
C ALA A 411 -15.12 -2.78 7.14
N CYS A 412 -15.42 -3.49 6.04
CA CYS A 412 -14.59 -3.51 4.82
C CYS A 412 -14.84 -2.34 3.83
N GLY A 413 -15.67 -1.36 4.17
CA GLY A 413 -15.85 -0.11 3.40
C GLY A 413 -17.28 0.18 2.98
N GLY A 414 -18.16 -0.80 2.88
CA GLY A 414 -19.55 -0.54 2.51
C GLY A 414 -20.39 -1.79 2.23
N PHE A 415 -21.69 -1.56 2.04
CA PHE A 415 -22.66 -2.60 1.73
C PHE A 415 -22.60 -3.02 0.26
N GLY A 416 -22.49 -4.33 -0.01
CA GLY A 416 -22.46 -4.84 -1.39
C GLY A 416 -23.83 -4.96 -2.02
N GLY A 417 -24.38 -3.84 -2.47
CA GLY A 417 -25.70 -3.79 -3.08
C GLY A 417 -25.78 -4.47 -4.45
N SER A 418 -24.64 -4.62 -5.14
CA SER A 418 -24.60 -5.11 -6.53
C SER A 418 -23.34 -5.93 -6.79
N GLN A 419 -23.47 -6.97 -7.63
CA GLN A 419 -22.42 -7.93 -7.93
C GLN A 419 -22.35 -8.26 -9.42
N GLY A 420 -21.15 -8.33 -9.99
CA GLY A 420 -20.95 -8.61 -11.42
C GLY A 420 -19.83 -9.61 -11.65
N LEU A 421 -20.03 -10.56 -12.56
CA LEU A 421 -19.00 -11.55 -12.88
C LEU A 421 -18.03 -11.02 -13.93
N ILE A 422 -16.74 -10.95 -13.62
CA ILE A 422 -15.68 -10.77 -14.62
C ILE A 422 -15.16 -12.15 -15.01
N SER A 423 -15.16 -12.45 -16.31
CA SER A 423 -14.50 -13.62 -16.88
C SER A 423 -13.25 -13.20 -17.64
N VAL A 424 -12.12 -13.84 -17.36
CA VAL A 424 -10.82 -13.59 -18.00
C VAL A 424 -10.36 -14.85 -18.71
N THR A 425 -9.98 -14.77 -19.98
CA THR A 425 -9.41 -15.89 -20.74
C THR A 425 -8.28 -15.38 -21.62
N ASP A 426 -7.07 -15.91 -21.44
CA ASP A 426 -5.85 -15.42 -22.09
C ASP A 426 -5.70 -13.88 -22.01
N GLY A 427 -6.03 -13.32 -20.84
CA GLY A 427 -5.99 -11.87 -20.58
C GLY A 427 -7.15 -11.07 -21.19
N GLN A 428 -8.00 -11.66 -22.03
CA GLN A 428 -9.22 -11.02 -22.49
C GLN A 428 -10.24 -10.99 -21.35
N MET A 429 -10.60 -9.78 -20.91
CA MET A 429 -11.63 -9.59 -19.89
C MET A 429 -12.99 -9.36 -20.54
N SER A 430 -14.03 -9.86 -19.88
CA SER A 430 -15.42 -9.54 -20.15
C SER A 430 -16.18 -9.46 -18.84
N ILE A 431 -17.18 -8.58 -18.78
CA ILE A 431 -18.02 -8.44 -17.60
C ILE A 431 -19.46 -8.85 -17.91
N GLY A 432 -20.04 -9.62 -16.99
CA GLY A 432 -21.44 -9.99 -16.98
C GLY A 432 -22.32 -8.82 -16.57
N GLU A 433 -23.63 -9.07 -16.59
CA GLU A 433 -24.59 -8.13 -16.02
C GLU A 433 -24.41 -8.06 -14.51
N PHE A 434 -24.44 -6.85 -13.96
CA PHE A 434 -24.53 -6.66 -12.52
C PHE A 434 -25.91 -7.04 -12.02
N VAL A 435 -25.94 -7.90 -11.01
CA VAL A 435 -27.16 -8.35 -10.33
C VAL A 435 -27.24 -7.75 -8.93
N PRO A 436 -28.44 -7.55 -8.37
CA PRO A 436 -28.59 -7.15 -6.98
C PRO A 436 -27.98 -8.16 -6.01
N ARG A 437 -27.76 -7.73 -4.76
CA ARG A 437 -27.35 -8.62 -3.68
C ARG A 437 -28.24 -9.87 -3.57
N ILE A 438 -27.64 -10.98 -3.15
CA ILE A 438 -28.33 -12.24 -2.89
C ILE A 438 -28.88 -12.21 -1.46
N GLY A 439 -30.18 -12.47 -1.34
CA GLY A 439 -30.90 -12.60 -0.08
C GLY A 439 -31.62 -13.95 -0.02
N LEU A 440 -31.27 -14.81 0.92
CA LEU A 440 -31.95 -16.08 1.21
C LEU A 440 -32.78 -15.95 2.49
N SER A 441 -33.73 -16.85 2.72
CA SER A 441 -34.30 -17.01 4.06
C SER A 441 -33.31 -17.72 4.99
N GLU A 442 -33.49 -17.57 6.30
CA GLU A 442 -32.64 -18.22 7.31
C GLU A 442 -32.65 -19.74 7.17
N ASP A 443 -33.80 -20.33 6.81
CA ASP A 443 -33.95 -21.78 6.57
C ASP A 443 -33.29 -22.27 5.28
N GLU A 444 -32.98 -21.36 4.34
CA GLU A 444 -32.33 -21.65 3.06
C GLU A 444 -30.82 -21.45 3.11
N ALA A 445 -30.27 -20.89 4.20
CA ALA A 445 -28.84 -20.77 4.39
C ALA A 445 -28.21 -22.18 4.54
N VAL A 446 -27.34 -22.54 3.61
CA VAL A 446 -26.90 -23.94 3.42
C VAL A 446 -25.62 -24.27 4.22
N GLU A 447 -24.99 -23.29 4.85
CA GLU A 447 -23.68 -23.41 5.48
C GLU A 447 -23.67 -22.77 6.89
N SER A 448 -22.85 -23.30 7.80
CA SER A 448 -22.70 -22.78 9.16
C SER A 448 -21.79 -21.55 9.17
N VAL A 449 -22.19 -20.53 9.91
CA VAL A 449 -21.32 -19.40 10.27
C VAL A 449 -20.36 -19.86 11.35
N ASP A 450 -19.18 -19.24 11.42
CA ASP A 450 -18.30 -19.38 12.57
C ASP A 450 -19.03 -18.88 13.84
N GLU A 451 -19.04 -19.67 14.90
CA GLU A 451 -19.76 -19.35 16.14
C GLU A 451 -19.28 -18.03 16.77
N GLU A 452 -18.00 -17.67 16.59
CA GLU A 452 -17.44 -16.43 17.08
C GLU A 452 -17.99 -15.22 16.29
N ASP A 453 -18.13 -15.36 14.98
CA ASP A 453 -18.75 -14.33 14.14
C ASP A 453 -20.25 -14.18 14.42
N GLU A 454 -20.96 -15.27 14.67
CA GLU A 454 -22.37 -15.22 15.07
C GLU A 454 -22.52 -14.55 16.44
N ALA A 455 -21.64 -14.84 17.40
CA ALA A 455 -21.67 -14.20 18.71
C ALA A 455 -21.40 -12.69 18.65
N LEU A 456 -20.51 -12.24 17.78
CA LEU A 456 -20.06 -10.85 17.70
C LEU A 456 -20.90 -9.97 16.77
N PHE A 457 -21.33 -10.52 15.63
CA PHE A 457 -22.08 -9.76 14.62
C PHE A 457 -23.54 -10.21 14.52
N GLY A 458 -23.95 -11.24 15.27
CA GLY A 458 -25.32 -11.72 15.32
C GLY A 458 -25.86 -12.12 13.95
N ASN A 459 -27.09 -11.70 13.68
CA ASN A 459 -27.73 -11.93 12.38
C ASN A 459 -27.05 -11.18 11.21
N HIS A 460 -25.95 -10.47 11.41
CA HIS A 460 -25.22 -9.80 10.34
C HIS A 460 -24.02 -10.60 9.82
N SER A 461 -23.58 -11.66 10.51
CA SER A 461 -22.50 -12.56 10.05
C SER A 461 -22.98 -13.73 9.20
N ASN A 462 -24.28 -13.87 8.97
CA ASN A 462 -24.83 -15.05 8.34
C ASN A 462 -24.83 -15.06 6.81
N LEU A 463 -24.92 -16.29 6.29
CA LEU A 463 -24.82 -16.64 4.89
C LEU A 463 -26.13 -16.46 4.13
N TYR A 464 -27.04 -15.62 4.61
CA TYR A 464 -28.28 -15.35 3.88
C TYR A 464 -28.28 -13.99 3.18
N ASN A 465 -27.34 -13.08 3.47
CA ASN A 465 -27.28 -11.79 2.81
C ASN A 465 -25.86 -11.49 2.36
N SER A 466 -25.63 -11.58 1.05
CA SER A 466 -24.31 -11.35 0.48
C SER A 466 -23.85 -9.90 0.63
N GLY A 467 -24.74 -8.95 0.91
CA GLY A 467 -24.40 -7.53 1.05
C GLY A 467 -23.70 -7.18 2.39
N ASN A 468 -23.70 -8.10 3.35
CA ASN A 468 -23.20 -7.85 4.70
C ASN A 468 -21.72 -8.22 4.83
N THR A 469 -20.86 -7.20 4.95
CA THR A 469 -19.41 -7.31 5.18
C THR A 469 -19.01 -6.74 6.55
N TYR A 470 -19.73 -7.17 7.60
CA TYR A 470 -19.60 -6.61 8.96
C TYR A 470 -18.28 -6.97 9.65
N SER A 471 -17.71 -8.11 9.27
CA SER A 471 -16.38 -8.51 9.71
C SER A 471 -15.32 -7.64 9.02
N PRO A 472 -14.25 -7.20 9.70
CA PRO A 472 -13.17 -6.46 9.05
C PRO A 472 -12.21 -7.35 8.23
N ASP A 473 -12.36 -8.67 8.27
CA ASP A 473 -11.55 -9.60 7.47
C ASP A 473 -12.19 -9.86 6.11
N TRP A 474 -11.61 -9.30 5.06
CA TRP A 474 -12.16 -9.42 3.71
C TRP A 474 -12.17 -10.86 3.15
N PRO A 475 -11.13 -11.70 3.34
CA PRO A 475 -11.16 -13.10 2.90
C PRO A 475 -12.35 -13.88 3.44
N ARG A 476 -12.63 -13.74 4.75
CA ARG A 476 -13.77 -14.39 5.40
C ARG A 476 -15.09 -13.92 4.83
N ASN A 477 -15.30 -12.62 4.63
CA ASN A 477 -16.51 -12.12 3.98
C ASN A 477 -16.65 -12.65 2.54
N SER A 478 -15.55 -12.65 1.78
CA SER A 478 -15.53 -13.04 0.37
C SER A 478 -15.88 -14.51 0.15
N GLN A 479 -15.41 -15.40 1.02
CA GLN A 479 -15.80 -16.82 1.00
C GLN A 479 -17.32 -17.00 1.12
N ARG A 480 -17.96 -16.20 1.98
CA ARG A 480 -19.43 -16.20 2.16
C ARG A 480 -20.15 -15.71 0.91
N VAL A 481 -19.68 -14.60 0.35
CA VAL A 481 -20.23 -14.05 -0.90
C VAL A 481 -20.11 -15.06 -2.04
N ALA A 482 -18.97 -15.73 -2.16
CA ALA A 482 -18.74 -16.78 -3.16
C ALA A 482 -19.66 -18.00 -2.95
N ALA A 483 -19.87 -18.44 -1.70
CA ALA A 483 -20.79 -19.53 -1.38
C ALA A 483 -22.25 -19.19 -1.75
N LEU A 484 -22.69 -17.96 -1.43
CA LEU A 484 -24.00 -17.44 -1.80
C LEU A 484 -24.19 -17.36 -3.32
N TRP A 485 -23.19 -16.86 -4.04
CA TRP A 485 -23.19 -16.83 -5.50
C TRP A 485 -23.35 -18.23 -6.09
N LYS A 486 -22.59 -19.19 -5.57
CA LYS A 486 -22.68 -20.60 -5.99
C LYS A 486 -24.05 -21.21 -5.69
N SER A 487 -24.63 -20.93 -4.53
CA SER A 487 -25.97 -21.40 -4.16
C SER A 487 -27.04 -20.87 -5.13
N GLN A 488 -26.98 -19.57 -5.46
CA GLN A 488 -27.98 -18.91 -6.30
C GLN A 488 -27.84 -19.25 -7.80
N TYR A 489 -26.60 -19.36 -8.31
CA TYR A 489 -26.32 -19.46 -9.74
C TYR A 489 -25.66 -20.77 -10.16
N GLY A 490 -25.28 -21.64 -9.23
CA GLY A 490 -24.59 -22.91 -9.52
C GLY A 490 -23.17 -22.74 -10.06
N GLN A 491 -22.58 -21.55 -9.90
CA GLN A 491 -21.29 -21.19 -10.48
C GLN A 491 -20.25 -20.94 -9.37
N ASP A 492 -19.09 -21.57 -9.48
CA ASP A 492 -17.91 -21.24 -8.67
C ASP A 492 -17.20 -20.00 -9.22
N VAL A 493 -16.56 -19.24 -8.33
CA VAL A 493 -15.68 -18.12 -8.65
C VAL A 493 -14.27 -18.39 -8.12
N ASP A 494 -13.29 -17.83 -8.80
CA ASP A 494 -11.85 -17.92 -8.49
C ASP A 494 -11.40 -16.85 -7.51
N GLY A 495 -12.20 -15.80 -7.32
CA GLY A 495 -11.97 -14.76 -6.32
C GLY A 495 -13.13 -13.76 -6.25
N VAL A 496 -13.07 -12.87 -5.27
CA VAL A 496 -14.03 -11.78 -5.06
C VAL A 496 -13.25 -10.47 -4.93
N ILE A 497 -13.62 -9.47 -5.72
CA ILE A 497 -12.94 -8.17 -5.79
C ILE A 497 -13.92 -7.10 -5.33
N GLY A 498 -13.68 -6.51 -4.16
CA GLY A 498 -14.42 -5.40 -3.61
C GLY A 498 -13.95 -4.08 -4.19
N ILE A 499 -14.89 -3.28 -4.71
CA ILE A 499 -14.63 -1.92 -5.16
C ILE A 499 -15.72 -0.96 -4.68
N ASP A 500 -15.38 0.33 -4.57
CA ASP A 500 -16.33 1.37 -4.17
C ASP A 500 -16.46 2.51 -5.23
N PRO A 501 -17.46 3.40 -5.10
CA PRO A 501 -17.67 4.53 -6.01
C PRO A 501 -16.50 5.52 -6.10
N VAL A 502 -15.65 5.61 -5.07
CA VAL A 502 -14.50 6.52 -5.07
C VAL A 502 -13.37 5.93 -5.90
N PHE A 503 -13.10 4.62 -5.77
CA PHE A 503 -12.19 3.93 -6.69
C PHE A 503 -12.70 3.99 -8.13
N LEU A 504 -14.01 3.83 -8.34
CA LEU A 504 -14.63 3.99 -9.66
C LEU A 504 -14.41 5.40 -10.22
N GLN A 505 -14.47 6.43 -9.38
CA GLN A 505 -14.16 7.81 -9.77
C GLN A 505 -12.70 7.93 -10.26
N TYR A 506 -11.73 7.28 -9.60
CA TYR A 506 -10.34 7.31 -10.05
C TYR A 506 -10.19 6.73 -11.45
N LEU A 507 -10.83 5.57 -11.70
CA LEU A 507 -10.79 4.92 -13.00
C LEU A 507 -11.47 5.76 -14.10
N LEU A 508 -12.63 6.35 -13.82
CA LEU A 508 -13.32 7.25 -14.76
C LEU A 508 -12.53 8.52 -15.06
N GLY A 509 -11.69 8.99 -14.13
CA GLY A 509 -10.74 10.07 -14.37
C GLY A 509 -9.68 9.73 -15.44
N LEU A 510 -9.44 8.44 -15.69
CA LEU A 510 -8.49 7.95 -16.68
C LEU A 510 -9.14 7.66 -18.03
N VAL A 511 -10.28 6.96 -18.02
CA VAL A 511 -10.94 6.48 -19.26
C VAL A 511 -11.99 7.46 -19.80
N GLY A 512 -12.35 8.47 -19.02
CA GLY A 512 -13.36 9.47 -19.36
C GLY A 512 -14.76 9.12 -18.84
N ASN A 513 -15.73 9.96 -19.19
CA ASN A 513 -17.06 9.91 -18.61
C ASN A 513 -17.96 8.80 -19.18
N VAL A 514 -19.01 8.52 -18.41
CA VAL A 514 -20.20 7.78 -18.84
C VAL A 514 -21.43 8.65 -18.70
N SER A 515 -22.43 8.44 -19.55
CA SER A 515 -23.70 9.18 -19.50
C SER A 515 -24.83 8.24 -19.13
N LEU A 516 -25.64 8.67 -18.16
CA LEU A 516 -26.89 8.04 -17.81
C LEU A 516 -27.96 8.29 -18.89
N PRO A 517 -29.01 7.45 -18.97
CA PRO A 517 -30.08 7.61 -19.96
C PRO A 517 -30.81 8.97 -19.91
N ASP A 518 -30.82 9.62 -18.75
CA ASP A 518 -31.41 10.94 -18.53
C ASP A 518 -30.47 12.11 -18.92
N GLY A 519 -29.25 11.80 -19.36
CA GLY A 519 -28.22 12.76 -19.74
C GLY A 519 -27.28 13.17 -18.61
N THR A 520 -27.44 12.64 -17.39
CA THR A 520 -26.50 12.90 -16.30
C THR A 520 -25.12 12.33 -16.64
N VAL A 521 -24.08 13.15 -16.54
CA VAL A 521 -22.69 12.76 -16.84
C VAL A 521 -21.98 12.36 -15.55
N VAL A 522 -21.41 11.16 -15.55
CA VAL A 522 -20.65 10.59 -14.43
C VAL A 522 -19.20 10.43 -14.86
N ASP A 523 -18.27 11.04 -14.12
CA ASP A 523 -16.86 11.12 -14.48
C ASP A 523 -15.92 11.14 -13.26
N GLY A 524 -14.62 11.34 -13.51
CA GLY A 524 -13.59 11.37 -12.47
C GLY A 524 -13.66 12.52 -11.47
N THR A 525 -14.63 13.43 -11.60
CA THR A 525 -14.84 14.55 -10.68
C THR A 525 -16.06 14.38 -9.79
N ASN A 526 -17.05 13.59 -10.23
CA ASN A 526 -18.36 13.54 -9.56
C ASN A 526 -18.90 12.13 -9.27
N ALA A 527 -18.28 11.06 -9.77
CA ALA A 527 -18.87 9.72 -9.70
C ALA A 527 -19.23 9.28 -8.29
N ALA A 528 -18.36 9.57 -7.32
CA ALA A 528 -18.61 9.30 -5.91
C ALA A 528 -19.86 10.03 -5.41
N LYS A 529 -19.96 11.35 -5.64
CA LYS A 529 -21.11 12.16 -5.21
C LYS A 529 -22.41 11.74 -5.91
N VAL A 530 -22.34 11.45 -7.21
CA VAL A 530 -23.53 11.01 -7.94
C VAL A 530 -24.06 9.70 -7.35
N LEU A 531 -23.19 8.70 -7.20
CA LEU A 531 -23.56 7.36 -6.77
C LEU A 531 -23.92 7.25 -5.29
N MET A 532 -23.30 8.06 -4.44
CA MET A 532 -23.48 7.99 -2.99
C MET A 532 -24.48 9.01 -2.44
N HIS A 533 -24.80 10.07 -3.19
CA HIS A 533 -25.70 11.13 -2.74
C HIS A 533 -26.79 11.45 -3.77
N ASP A 534 -26.43 11.94 -4.96
CA ASP A 534 -27.42 12.54 -5.86
C ASP A 534 -28.48 11.55 -6.35
N VAL A 535 -28.12 10.28 -6.52
CA VAL A 535 -29.06 9.21 -6.90
C VAL A 535 -30.21 9.07 -5.89
N TYR A 536 -29.96 9.30 -4.61
CA TYR A 536 -30.98 9.12 -3.56
C TYR A 536 -31.85 10.36 -3.32
N TRP A 537 -31.41 11.54 -3.79
CA TRP A 537 -32.17 12.78 -3.70
C TRP A 537 -32.96 13.10 -4.97
N ASN A 538 -32.47 12.68 -6.14
CA ASN A 538 -33.00 13.12 -7.42
C ASN A 538 -33.86 12.07 -8.13
N TYR A 539 -33.83 10.80 -7.70
CA TYR A 539 -34.55 9.71 -8.37
C TYR A 539 -35.51 8.98 -7.41
N PRO A 540 -36.58 8.35 -7.95
CA PRO A 540 -37.43 7.45 -7.17
C PRO A 540 -36.63 6.28 -6.58
N VAL A 541 -37.01 5.84 -5.39
CA VAL A 541 -36.33 4.75 -4.65
C VAL A 541 -36.29 3.45 -5.47
N GLU A 542 -37.38 3.16 -6.19
CA GLU A 542 -37.49 1.96 -7.04
C GLU A 542 -36.52 1.97 -8.23
N GLU A 543 -35.98 3.14 -8.58
CA GLU A 543 -35.04 3.32 -9.68
C GLU A 543 -33.59 3.46 -9.18
N SER A 544 -33.36 3.87 -7.93
CA SER A 544 -32.02 4.16 -7.39
C SER A 544 -31.03 2.99 -7.50
N ASP A 545 -31.43 1.78 -7.10
CA ASP A 545 -30.56 0.60 -7.17
C ASP A 545 -30.27 0.20 -8.62
N GLY A 546 -31.26 0.35 -9.51
CA GLY A 546 -31.11 0.14 -10.94
C GLY A 546 -30.18 1.16 -11.59
N ILE A 547 -30.22 2.41 -11.15
CA ILE A 547 -29.31 3.47 -11.60
C ILE A 547 -27.89 3.14 -11.16
N PHE A 548 -27.67 2.80 -9.89
CA PHE A 548 -26.35 2.38 -9.40
C PHE A 548 -25.77 1.22 -10.23
N ALA A 549 -26.54 0.15 -10.43
CA ALA A 549 -26.12 -0.98 -11.25
C ALA A 549 -25.84 -0.58 -12.71
N SER A 550 -26.64 0.33 -13.29
CA SER A 550 -26.45 0.81 -14.65
C SER A 550 -25.19 1.67 -14.82
N VAL A 551 -24.89 2.56 -13.87
CA VAL A 551 -23.66 3.37 -13.86
C VAL A 551 -22.46 2.45 -13.67
N ALA A 552 -22.53 1.51 -12.72
CA ALA A 552 -21.45 0.55 -12.49
C ALA A 552 -21.16 -0.23 -13.78
N SER A 553 -22.18 -0.83 -14.41
CA SER A 553 -22.01 -1.55 -15.68
C SER A 553 -21.44 -0.65 -16.79
N ALA A 554 -21.96 0.56 -16.96
CA ALA A 554 -21.49 1.48 -18.00
C ALA A 554 -20.05 1.95 -17.76
N ALA A 555 -19.70 2.23 -16.51
CA ALA A 555 -18.36 2.62 -16.10
C ALA A 555 -17.38 1.47 -16.31
N PHE A 556 -17.75 0.24 -15.97
CA PHE A 556 -16.94 -0.94 -16.27
C PHE A 556 -16.75 -1.17 -17.77
N ASP A 557 -17.81 -1.10 -18.58
CA ASP A 557 -17.71 -1.21 -20.04
C ASP A 557 -16.77 -0.13 -20.61
N LYS A 558 -16.87 1.09 -20.07
CA LYS A 558 -16.00 2.22 -20.42
C LYS A 558 -14.55 1.97 -20.02
N ILE A 559 -14.32 1.42 -18.82
CA ILE A 559 -12.99 1.04 -18.34
C ILE A 559 -12.38 0.00 -19.26
N LEU A 560 -13.07 -1.12 -19.50
CA LEU A 560 -12.58 -2.19 -20.37
C LEU A 560 -12.30 -1.70 -21.80
N GLY A 561 -13.16 -0.85 -22.36
CA GLY A 561 -12.97 -0.30 -23.70
C GLY A 561 -11.90 0.80 -23.80
N GLY A 562 -11.57 1.48 -22.69
CA GLY A 562 -10.66 2.64 -22.68
C GLY A 562 -9.28 2.38 -22.08
N ILE A 563 -9.11 1.31 -21.30
CA ILE A 563 -7.90 1.07 -20.50
C ILE A 563 -6.63 0.89 -21.35
N GLY A 564 -6.76 0.42 -22.60
CA GLY A 564 -5.62 0.25 -23.52
C GLY A 564 -5.01 1.55 -24.05
N ASP A 565 -5.69 2.68 -23.85
CA ASP A 565 -5.24 4.03 -24.22
C ASP A 565 -4.82 4.88 -23.00
N VAL A 566 -4.96 4.33 -21.79
CA VAL A 566 -4.57 5.00 -20.55
C VAL A 566 -3.05 4.90 -20.34
N ASP A 567 -2.46 5.97 -19.79
CA ASP A 567 -1.10 5.92 -19.27
C ASP A 567 -1.02 4.89 -18.12
N VAL A 568 -0.27 3.82 -18.33
CA VAL A 568 -0.16 2.69 -17.38
C VAL A 568 0.29 3.15 -16.00
N THR A 569 1.14 4.18 -15.88
CA THR A 569 1.54 4.69 -14.56
C THR A 569 0.38 5.35 -13.84
N LYS A 570 -0.48 6.09 -14.55
CA LYS A 570 -1.69 6.66 -13.93
C LYS A 570 -2.67 5.57 -13.50
N LEU A 571 -2.78 4.49 -14.27
CA LEU A 571 -3.59 3.33 -13.90
C LEU A 571 -3.04 2.63 -12.66
N VAL A 572 -1.74 2.34 -12.63
CA VAL A 572 -1.06 1.72 -11.47
C VAL A 572 -1.22 2.61 -10.24
N SER A 573 -0.98 3.92 -10.34
CA SER A 573 -1.19 4.84 -9.21
C SER A 573 -2.65 4.89 -8.73
N ALA A 574 -3.63 4.74 -9.63
CA ALA A 574 -5.03 4.65 -9.21
C ALA A 574 -5.33 3.35 -8.46
N VAL A 575 -4.77 2.22 -8.92
CA VAL A 575 -4.87 0.90 -8.29
C VAL A 575 -4.17 0.86 -6.93
N GLU A 576 -2.92 1.35 -6.85
CA GLU A 576 -2.14 1.48 -5.61
C GLU A 576 -2.90 2.33 -4.59
N ARG A 577 -3.36 3.52 -5.01
CA ARG A 577 -4.18 4.38 -4.16
C ARG A 577 -5.47 3.68 -3.72
N GLY A 578 -6.13 2.94 -4.61
CA GLY A 578 -7.32 2.15 -4.27
C GLY A 578 -7.03 1.10 -3.20
N ALA A 579 -5.90 0.40 -3.30
CA ALA A 579 -5.47 -0.60 -2.34
C ALA A 579 -5.10 0.01 -0.99
N GLU A 580 -4.28 1.06 -0.99
CA GLU A 580 -3.85 1.79 0.22
C GLU A 580 -5.04 2.38 0.99
N GLU A 581 -6.02 2.93 0.27
CA GLU A 581 -7.24 3.48 0.87
C GLU A 581 -8.28 2.41 1.22
N GLY A 582 -8.02 1.11 0.99
CA GLY A 582 -8.95 0.02 1.25
C GLY A 582 -10.20 -0.01 0.35
N ARG A 583 -10.14 0.69 -0.78
CA ARG A 583 -11.24 0.86 -1.75
C ARG A 583 -11.18 -0.14 -2.89
N LEU A 584 -10.03 -0.76 -3.09
CA LEU A 584 -9.82 -1.95 -3.91
C LEU A 584 -9.29 -3.03 -2.99
N ILE A 585 -10.12 -4.03 -2.74
CA ILE A 585 -9.78 -5.20 -1.91
C ILE A 585 -10.11 -6.48 -2.65
N ALA A 586 -9.37 -7.56 -2.42
CA ALA A 586 -9.57 -8.81 -3.16
C ALA A 586 -9.35 -10.04 -2.30
N TRP A 587 -10.01 -11.12 -2.67
CA TRP A 587 -9.77 -12.45 -2.13
C TRP A 587 -9.64 -13.42 -3.30
N MET A 588 -8.69 -14.33 -3.21
CA MET A 588 -8.47 -15.41 -4.17
C MET A 588 -8.75 -16.76 -3.52
N LYS A 589 -9.41 -17.63 -4.27
CA LYS A 589 -9.74 -18.98 -3.82
C LYS A 589 -8.52 -19.92 -3.79
N ASN A 590 -7.53 -19.65 -4.63
CA ASN A 590 -6.28 -20.40 -4.66
C ASN A 590 -5.29 -19.79 -3.65
N ASP A 591 -4.67 -20.63 -2.82
CA ASP A 591 -3.78 -20.17 -1.74
C ASP A 591 -2.52 -19.44 -2.24
N ASP A 592 -1.93 -19.87 -3.36
CA ASP A 592 -0.75 -19.21 -3.94
C ASP A 592 -1.12 -17.81 -4.46
N GLU A 593 -2.29 -17.69 -5.11
CA GLU A 593 -2.84 -16.40 -5.56
C GLU A 593 -3.21 -15.50 -4.37
N GLN A 594 -3.79 -16.06 -3.30
CA GLN A 594 -4.13 -15.32 -2.08
C GLN A 594 -2.88 -14.77 -1.39
N ASN A 595 -1.83 -15.60 -1.28
CA ASN A 595 -0.55 -15.16 -0.73
C ASN A 595 0.07 -14.06 -1.58
N ALA A 596 -0.02 -14.15 -2.91
CA ALA A 596 0.50 -13.10 -3.79
C ALA A 596 -0.23 -11.76 -3.62
N ILE A 597 -1.57 -11.75 -3.45
CA ILE A 597 -2.31 -10.49 -3.26
C ILE A 597 -2.16 -9.89 -1.86
N LYS A 598 -1.91 -10.73 -0.83
CA LYS A 598 -1.58 -10.29 0.52
C LYS A 598 -0.30 -9.44 0.53
N GLU A 599 0.66 -9.84 -0.29
CA GLU A 599 1.99 -9.21 -0.37
C GLU A 599 2.00 -7.85 -1.06
N ILE A 600 0.92 -7.53 -1.80
CA ILE A 600 0.66 -6.21 -2.37
C ILE A 600 -0.44 -5.46 -1.60
N ASN A 601 -0.80 -5.93 -0.39
CA ASN A 601 -1.75 -5.30 0.53
C ASN A 601 -3.17 -5.07 -0.04
N ILE A 602 -3.62 -5.90 -0.98
CA ILE A 602 -4.99 -5.82 -1.53
C ILE A 602 -5.94 -6.76 -0.77
N ASP A 603 -5.43 -7.70 0.03
CA ASP A 603 -6.28 -8.74 0.59
C ASP A 603 -7.17 -8.31 1.75
N ALA A 604 -6.80 -7.22 2.45
CA ALA A 604 -7.48 -6.71 3.64
C ALA A 604 -7.82 -7.81 4.68
N SER A 605 -6.95 -8.82 4.82
CA SER A 605 -7.07 -9.82 5.89
C SER A 605 -6.66 -9.21 7.23
N LEU A 606 -7.21 -9.67 8.34
CA LEU A 606 -6.61 -9.34 9.63
C LEU A 606 -5.20 -9.95 9.76
N PRO A 607 -4.34 -9.37 10.62
CA PRO A 607 -3.04 -9.96 10.95
C PRO A 607 -3.17 -11.37 11.52
N ASP A 608 -2.11 -12.16 11.41
CA ASP A 608 -2.04 -13.45 12.09
C ASP A 608 -2.02 -13.22 13.61
N PRO A 609 -2.98 -13.77 14.39
CA PRO A 609 -3.00 -13.63 15.85
C PRO A 609 -1.84 -14.34 16.57
N ASP A 610 -1.18 -15.29 15.91
CA ASP A 610 -0.13 -16.12 16.51
C ASP A 610 1.29 -15.61 16.22
N ASP A 611 1.45 -14.55 15.42
CA ASP A 611 2.75 -13.93 15.11
C ASP A 611 2.87 -12.48 15.63
N PRO A 612 3.26 -12.30 16.91
CA PRO A 612 3.44 -10.98 17.51
C PRO A 612 4.73 -10.26 17.06
N SER A 613 5.52 -10.86 16.16
CA SER A 613 6.72 -10.26 15.56
C SER A 613 6.46 -9.57 14.23
N GLU A 614 5.29 -9.83 13.62
CA GLU A 614 4.80 -9.16 12.42
C GLU A 614 4.60 -7.65 12.62
N ASP A 615 4.40 -6.93 11.52
CA ASP A 615 4.17 -5.49 11.57
C ASP A 615 2.94 -5.17 12.44
N PRO A 616 3.05 -4.25 13.42
CA PRO A 616 1.95 -3.98 14.31
C PRO A 616 0.83 -3.23 13.56
N VAL A 617 -0.35 -3.83 13.46
CA VAL A 617 -1.52 -3.24 12.79
C VAL A 617 -2.63 -2.97 13.80
N ALA A 618 -3.00 -1.70 13.97
CA ALA A 618 -4.21 -1.29 14.68
C ALA A 618 -5.40 -1.22 13.72
N GLY A 619 -6.61 -1.49 14.22
CA GLY A 619 -7.84 -1.41 13.42
C GLY A 619 -8.89 -0.49 14.05
N VAL A 620 -9.53 0.35 13.23
CA VAL A 620 -10.72 1.15 13.60
C VAL A 620 -11.80 0.91 12.56
N TYR A 621 -12.82 0.12 12.92
CA TYR A 621 -13.83 -0.33 11.97
C TYR A 621 -15.23 0.15 12.34
N PHE A 622 -16.02 0.48 11.32
CA PHE A 622 -17.36 1.01 11.47
C PHE A 622 -18.40 0.12 10.80
N ASN A 623 -19.52 -0.10 11.48
CA ASN A 623 -20.68 -0.78 10.95
C ASN A 623 -21.94 0.02 11.27
N ASN A 624 -22.64 0.51 10.25
CA ASN A 624 -23.89 1.22 10.45
C ASN A 624 -25.03 0.24 10.79
N LEU A 625 -25.69 0.50 11.92
CA LEU A 625 -26.82 -0.25 12.47
C LEU A 625 -28.14 0.51 12.35
N SER A 626 -28.13 1.72 11.81
CA SER A 626 -29.29 2.59 11.62
C SER A 626 -30.16 2.21 10.40
N PHE A 627 -29.70 1.27 9.55
CA PHE A 627 -30.35 0.90 8.28
C PHE A 627 -30.66 2.12 7.42
N SER A 628 -29.63 2.92 7.19
CA SER A 628 -29.72 4.27 6.64
C SER A 628 -28.66 4.50 5.58
N LYS A 629 -28.70 5.65 4.91
CA LYS A 629 -27.61 6.17 4.07
C LYS A 629 -26.93 7.39 4.67
N LEU A 630 -26.97 7.49 6.01
CA LEU A 630 -26.46 8.65 6.75
C LEU A 630 -24.93 8.77 6.69
N ASP A 631 -24.22 7.69 6.37
CA ASP A 631 -22.73 7.67 6.38
C ASP A 631 -22.11 8.61 5.34
N TRP A 632 -22.92 9.18 4.42
CA TRP A 632 -22.51 10.33 3.60
C TRP A 632 -22.05 11.53 4.45
N TYR A 633 -22.70 11.73 5.61
CA TYR A 633 -22.45 12.81 6.55
C TYR A 633 -21.45 12.44 7.65
N LEU A 634 -20.93 11.21 7.65
CA LEU A 634 -19.93 10.78 8.62
C LEU A 634 -18.55 11.36 8.28
N ASN A 635 -17.95 12.03 9.25
CA ASN A 635 -16.51 12.27 9.32
C ASN A 635 -15.91 11.33 10.35
N ALA A 636 -14.82 10.65 9.97
CA ALA A 636 -14.07 9.77 10.85
C ALA A 636 -12.58 10.13 10.78
N ASP A 637 -12.13 10.91 11.76
CA ASP A 637 -10.74 11.35 11.89
C ASP A 637 -10.04 10.55 12.98
N THR A 638 -9.02 9.76 12.61
CA THR A 638 -8.18 9.04 13.57
C THR A 638 -6.79 9.62 13.61
N GLN A 639 -6.38 10.07 14.79
CA GLN A 639 -5.06 10.63 15.05
C GLN A 639 -4.24 9.69 15.91
N ILE A 640 -3.02 9.40 15.47
CA ILE A 640 -2.05 8.58 16.19
C ILE A 640 -0.98 9.51 16.76
N GLY A 641 -0.88 9.54 18.09
CA GLY A 641 0.18 10.27 18.78
C GLY A 641 1.55 9.62 18.59
N GLN A 642 2.61 10.34 18.99
CA GLN A 642 3.97 9.82 18.93
C GLN A 642 4.12 8.55 19.79
N GLY A 643 4.74 7.52 19.23
CA GLY A 643 5.06 6.28 19.93
C GLY A 643 6.07 6.50 21.04
N ILE A 644 5.80 5.95 22.23
CA ILE A 644 6.68 5.99 23.40
C ILE A 644 7.18 4.57 23.65
N LYS A 645 8.49 4.37 23.50
CA LYS A 645 9.14 3.09 23.80
C LYS A 645 9.22 2.86 25.31
N ASN A 646 8.67 1.76 25.77
CA ASN A 646 8.62 1.38 27.17
C ASN A 646 9.89 0.59 27.57
N GLY A 647 10.15 0.51 28.88
CA GLY A 647 11.33 -0.18 29.40
C GLY A 647 11.35 -1.70 29.20
N ASP A 648 10.20 -2.30 28.88
CA ASP A 648 10.04 -3.71 28.56
C ASP A 648 10.19 -4.03 27.05
N GLY A 649 10.43 -3.00 26.22
CA GLY A 649 10.58 -3.14 24.78
C GLY A 649 9.29 -2.92 23.98
N THR A 650 8.12 -2.81 24.62
CA THR A 650 6.86 -2.45 23.94
C THR A 650 6.85 -0.98 23.51
N CYS A 651 5.93 -0.60 22.62
CA CYS A 651 5.72 0.79 22.23
C CYS A 651 4.26 1.19 22.45
N SER A 652 4.02 2.32 23.12
CA SER A 652 2.68 2.84 23.42
C SER A 652 2.35 4.07 22.58
N TYR A 653 1.12 4.11 22.06
CA TYR A 653 0.59 5.18 21.23
C TYR A 653 -0.70 5.72 21.84
N ARG A 654 -0.86 7.03 21.85
CA ARG A 654 -2.12 7.66 22.23
C ARG A 654 -2.97 7.86 20.98
N ILE A 655 -4.12 7.20 20.89
CA ILE A 655 -5.00 7.28 19.71
C ILE A 655 -6.29 8.04 20.06
N ALA A 656 -6.72 8.92 19.16
CA ALA A 656 -8.00 9.62 19.22
C ALA A 656 -8.78 9.39 17.93
N VAL A 657 -9.99 8.83 18.03
CA VAL A 657 -10.94 8.64 16.94
C VAL A 657 -12.07 9.64 17.14
N THR A 658 -12.21 10.60 16.24
CA THR A 658 -13.27 11.61 16.27
C THR A 658 -14.29 11.32 15.19
N LEU A 659 -15.51 11.00 15.59
CA LEU A 659 -16.64 10.75 14.72
C LEU A 659 -17.58 11.96 14.76
N THR A 660 -17.94 12.52 13.61
CA THR A 660 -18.85 13.67 13.53
C THR A 660 -19.87 13.45 12.44
N ASN A 661 -21.15 13.58 12.78
CA ASN A 661 -22.21 13.67 11.79
C ASN A 661 -22.33 15.14 11.37
N ILE A 662 -21.80 15.48 10.20
CA ILE A 662 -21.75 16.88 9.71
C ILE A 662 -23.07 17.37 9.14
N MET A 663 -24.13 16.57 9.16
CA MET A 663 -25.46 16.95 8.70
C MET A 663 -25.96 18.18 9.44
N THR A 664 -26.53 19.13 8.72
CA THR A 664 -27.24 20.25 9.35
C THR A 664 -28.66 19.85 9.76
N GLN A 665 -29.17 20.51 10.79
CA GLN A 665 -30.57 20.32 11.22
C GLN A 665 -31.59 20.65 10.10
N GLU A 666 -31.23 21.51 9.15
CA GLU A 666 -32.06 21.78 7.97
C GLU A 666 -32.10 20.59 7.00
N GLU A 667 -30.96 19.94 6.77
CA GLU A 667 -30.86 18.74 5.92
C GLU A 667 -31.57 17.55 6.56
N ALA A 668 -31.42 17.38 7.88
CA ALA A 668 -32.14 16.35 8.65
C ALA A 668 -33.65 16.41 8.42
N GLY A 669 -34.22 17.63 8.38
CA GLY A 669 -35.64 17.86 8.09
C GLY A 669 -36.08 17.57 6.65
N LYS A 670 -35.13 17.35 5.73
CA LYS A 670 -35.37 17.12 4.29
C LYS A 670 -34.89 15.75 3.81
N LEU A 671 -34.40 14.88 4.70
CA LEU A 671 -33.91 13.56 4.34
C LEU A 671 -34.98 12.75 3.60
N PRO A 672 -34.68 12.20 2.41
CA PRO A 672 -35.51 11.18 1.80
C PRO A 672 -35.68 9.98 2.74
N ASP A 673 -36.83 9.32 2.70
CA ASP A 673 -37.09 8.14 3.56
C ASP A 673 -36.09 7.00 3.32
N TYR A 674 -35.56 6.87 2.10
CA TYR A 674 -34.56 5.86 1.75
C TYR A 674 -33.14 6.18 2.25
N VAL A 675 -32.93 7.40 2.74
CA VAL A 675 -31.66 7.87 3.31
C VAL A 675 -31.73 7.90 4.82
N ALA A 676 -32.86 8.36 5.37
CA ALA A 676 -33.09 8.47 6.80
C ALA A 676 -32.90 7.12 7.53
N ALA A 677 -32.54 7.19 8.80
CA ALA A 677 -32.51 6.00 9.64
C ALA A 677 -33.89 5.36 9.78
N SER A 678 -33.87 4.03 9.73
CA SER A 678 -35.06 3.18 9.76
C SER A 678 -34.97 2.05 10.79
N ALA A 679 -33.86 1.99 11.53
CA ALA A 679 -33.71 1.07 12.66
C ALA A 679 -34.83 1.28 13.70
N PRO A 680 -35.25 0.19 14.39
CA PRO A 680 -36.24 0.29 15.45
C PRO A 680 -35.86 1.36 16.48
N ASP A 681 -36.82 2.21 16.83
CA ASP A 681 -36.70 3.29 17.82
C ASP A 681 -35.67 4.40 17.48
N ALA A 682 -35.10 4.39 16.27
CA ALA A 682 -34.18 5.44 15.80
C ALA A 682 -34.93 6.70 15.33
N ALA A 683 -34.38 7.88 15.63
CA ALA A 683 -34.82 9.10 14.97
C ALA A 683 -34.34 9.10 13.51
N ARG A 684 -34.94 9.92 12.64
CA ARG A 684 -34.60 9.94 11.19
C ARG A 684 -33.13 10.28 10.91
N ASP A 685 -32.52 11.08 11.78
CA ASP A 685 -31.14 11.55 11.70
C ASP A 685 -30.19 10.80 12.64
N ASP A 686 -30.67 9.74 13.30
CA ASP A 686 -29.89 8.93 14.23
C ASP A 686 -28.93 8.01 13.47
N GLU A 687 -27.69 8.45 13.32
CA GLU A 687 -26.60 7.64 12.77
C GLU A 687 -26.01 6.76 13.87
N ARG A 688 -26.38 5.48 13.84
CA ARG A 688 -25.96 4.47 14.82
C ARG A 688 -24.83 3.62 14.25
N LEU A 689 -23.63 3.78 14.81
CA LEU A 689 -22.42 3.08 14.39
C LEU A 689 -21.98 2.09 15.47
N ASN A 690 -21.77 0.82 15.11
CA ASN A 690 -20.93 -0.06 15.90
C ASN A 690 -19.46 0.19 15.54
N VAL A 691 -18.71 0.72 16.49
CA VAL A 691 -17.28 1.03 16.36
C VAL A 691 -16.48 -0.10 16.99
N SER A 692 -15.54 -0.67 16.25
CA SER A 692 -14.64 -1.73 16.73
C SER A 692 -13.18 -1.28 16.66
N LEU A 693 -12.47 -1.37 17.78
CA LEU A 693 -11.07 -1.00 17.95
C LEU A 693 -10.23 -2.26 18.17
N PHE A 694 -9.42 -2.62 17.18
CA PHE A 694 -8.55 -3.79 17.23
C PHE A 694 -7.14 -3.42 17.67
N ALA A 695 -6.61 -4.17 18.63
CA ALA A 695 -5.20 -4.09 18.99
C ALA A 695 -4.33 -4.85 17.98
N PRO A 696 -3.06 -4.45 17.78
CA PRO A 696 -2.08 -5.26 17.08
C PRO A 696 -1.89 -6.63 17.71
N THR A 697 -1.43 -7.62 16.93
CA THR A 697 -1.09 -8.95 17.43
C THR A 697 -0.09 -8.85 18.59
N GLY A 698 -0.39 -9.56 19.69
CA GLY A 698 0.40 -9.51 20.93
C GLY A 698 0.34 -8.17 21.68
N GLY A 699 -0.44 -7.21 21.20
CA GLY A 699 -0.68 -5.90 21.81
C GLY A 699 -1.99 -5.83 22.58
N ASN A 700 -2.30 -4.63 23.11
CA ASN A 700 -3.50 -4.39 23.89
C ASN A 700 -3.95 -2.92 23.84
N ILE A 701 -5.19 -2.68 24.27
CA ILE A 701 -5.79 -1.34 24.42
C ILE A 701 -6.05 -1.08 25.92
N THR A 702 -5.69 0.11 26.41
CA THR A 702 -5.96 0.58 27.79
C THR A 702 -6.42 2.03 27.79
N ASP A 703 -6.77 2.53 28.99
CA ASP A 703 -7.09 3.94 29.26
C ASP A 703 -8.16 4.52 28.32
N LEU A 704 -9.11 3.67 27.97
CA LEU A 704 -10.14 4.02 27.03
C LEU A 704 -11.16 4.96 27.67
N THR A 705 -11.41 6.08 27.02
CA THR A 705 -12.45 7.06 27.39
C THR A 705 -13.24 7.48 26.16
N VAL A 706 -14.50 7.84 26.39
CA VAL A 706 -15.39 8.38 25.35
C VAL A 706 -16.06 9.64 25.85
N GLU A 707 -16.01 10.66 25.01
CA GLU A 707 -16.62 11.97 25.21
C GLU A 707 -17.66 12.20 24.10
N GLY A 708 -18.84 12.72 24.45
CA GLY A 708 -19.96 12.86 23.53
C GLY A 708 -21.16 12.05 23.99
N THR A 709 -21.58 11.06 23.19
CA THR A 709 -22.77 10.24 23.48
C THR A 709 -22.51 9.14 24.50
N GLN A 710 -23.59 8.60 25.11
CA GLN A 710 -23.48 7.51 26.07
C GLN A 710 -22.97 6.25 25.36
N PHE A 711 -21.77 5.82 25.75
CA PHE A 711 -21.07 4.74 25.08
C PHE A 711 -20.55 3.72 26.09
N GLY A 712 -20.79 2.44 25.81
CA GLY A 712 -20.19 1.32 26.53
C GLY A 712 -19.45 0.43 25.55
N LEU A 713 -18.11 0.40 25.65
CA LEU A 713 -17.30 -0.59 24.94
C LEU A 713 -17.24 -1.89 25.74
N GLY A 714 -17.63 -2.98 25.08
CA GLY A 714 -17.33 -4.33 25.54
C GLY A 714 -15.95 -4.74 25.04
N ALA A 715 -15.12 -5.26 25.95
CA ALA A 715 -13.92 -5.98 25.56
C ALA A 715 -14.32 -7.37 25.04
N ALA A 716 -13.73 -7.78 23.92
CA ALA A 716 -13.92 -9.09 23.34
C ALA A 716 -12.60 -9.58 22.70
N THR A 717 -12.63 -10.80 22.20
CA THR A 717 -11.57 -11.36 21.38
C THR A 717 -12.24 -11.87 20.11
N TRP A 718 -11.57 -11.68 18.98
CA TRP A 718 -12.00 -12.22 17.70
C TRP A 718 -10.85 -12.97 17.06
N HIS A 719 -10.95 -14.29 16.96
CA HIS A 719 -9.93 -15.20 16.45
C HIS A 719 -8.55 -14.96 17.10
N GLY A 720 -8.52 -14.78 18.42
CA GLY A 720 -7.29 -14.52 19.17
C GLY A 720 -6.85 -13.06 19.21
N ILE A 721 -7.45 -12.17 18.42
CA ILE A 721 -7.12 -10.74 18.41
C ILE A 721 -8.00 -9.98 19.41
N PRO A 722 -7.43 -9.30 20.42
CA PRO A 722 -8.19 -8.48 21.35
C PRO A 722 -8.80 -7.26 20.64
N PHE A 723 -10.07 -7.00 20.91
CA PHE A 723 -10.72 -5.78 20.42
C PHE A 723 -11.75 -5.25 21.41
N TYR A 724 -12.12 -3.99 21.21
CA TYR A 724 -13.18 -3.31 21.96
C TYR A 724 -14.26 -2.88 20.97
N SER A 725 -15.52 -3.23 21.21
CA SER A 725 -16.64 -2.74 20.38
C SER A 725 -17.80 -2.15 21.16
N GLY A 726 -18.45 -1.15 20.59
CA GLY A 726 -19.55 -0.43 21.21
C GLY A 726 -20.32 0.41 20.20
N THR A 727 -21.53 0.82 20.57
CA THR A 727 -22.43 1.58 19.71
C THR A 727 -22.36 3.07 20.01
N VAL A 728 -21.98 3.87 19.01
CA VAL A 728 -22.07 5.34 19.02
C VAL A 728 -23.32 5.75 18.25
N ASP A 729 -24.20 6.52 18.88
CA ASP A 729 -25.28 7.24 18.21
C ASP A 729 -24.80 8.67 17.93
N LEU A 730 -25.08 9.22 16.74
CA LEU A 730 -24.76 10.58 16.33
C LEU A 730 -25.97 11.21 15.62
N HIS A 731 -26.58 12.22 16.23
CA HIS A 731 -27.55 13.07 15.55
C HIS A 731 -26.88 14.15 14.70
N ALA A 732 -27.68 14.86 13.89
CA ALA A 732 -27.19 15.92 13.02
C ALA A 732 -26.40 17.00 13.80
N GLY A 733 -25.12 17.15 13.46
CA GLY A 733 -24.18 18.09 14.07
C GLY A 733 -23.47 17.59 15.33
N GLU A 734 -23.73 16.35 15.77
CA GLU A 734 -23.08 15.79 16.96
C GLU A 734 -21.70 15.20 16.64
N THR A 735 -20.84 15.22 17.66
CA THR A 735 -19.49 14.68 17.63
C THR A 735 -19.28 13.76 18.83
N THR A 736 -18.62 12.63 18.61
CA THR A 736 -18.11 11.74 19.64
C THR A 736 -16.61 11.54 19.44
N THR A 737 -15.84 11.62 20.52
CA THR A 737 -14.40 11.34 20.51
C THR A 737 -14.11 10.15 21.40
N ILE A 738 -13.52 9.11 20.81
CA ILE A 738 -13.03 7.93 21.50
C ILE A 738 -11.52 8.05 21.61
N THR A 739 -10.99 7.88 22.81
CA THR A 739 -9.57 8.05 23.04
C THR A 739 -9.04 6.89 23.87
N TYR A 740 -7.91 6.32 23.47
CA TYR A 740 -7.31 5.17 24.15
C TYR A 740 -5.78 5.17 24.03
N THR A 741 -5.14 4.33 24.83
CA THR A 741 -3.73 3.97 24.70
C THR A 741 -3.66 2.61 24.01
N LEU A 742 -2.89 2.53 22.92
CA LEU A 742 -2.57 1.29 22.23
C LEU A 742 -1.13 0.91 22.55
N THR A 743 -0.89 -0.33 22.96
CA THR A 743 0.46 -0.85 23.19
C THR A 743 0.75 -2.02 22.24
N THR A 744 1.90 -1.97 21.55
CA THR A 744 2.37 -3.02 20.63
C THR A 744 3.17 -4.09 21.39
N SER A 745 3.29 -5.28 20.79
CA SER A 745 4.20 -6.32 21.27
C SER A 745 5.66 -5.83 21.30
N ALA A 746 6.45 -6.31 22.27
CA ALA A 746 7.89 -6.11 22.30
C ALA A 746 8.61 -6.89 21.19
N GLU A 747 8.00 -7.98 20.70
CA GLU A 747 8.55 -8.82 19.63
C GLU A 747 8.51 -8.12 18.26
N ALA A 748 7.60 -7.16 18.07
CA ALA A 748 7.56 -6.30 16.89
C ALA A 748 8.77 -5.33 16.79
N GLY A 749 9.53 -5.16 17.87
CA GLY A 749 10.74 -4.32 17.88
C GLY A 749 10.48 -2.86 17.53
N ASP A 750 11.18 -2.34 16.52
CA ASP A 750 11.09 -0.94 16.05
C ASP A 750 10.22 -0.78 14.79
N LYS A 751 9.44 -1.79 14.42
CA LYS A 751 8.54 -1.74 13.26
C LYS A 751 7.46 -0.66 13.45
N PRO A 752 7.12 0.12 12.40
CA PRO A 752 6.14 1.18 12.52
C PRO A 752 4.73 0.63 12.72
N LEU A 753 3.94 1.32 13.57
CA LEU A 753 2.51 1.04 13.72
C LEU A 753 1.76 1.45 12.45
N THR A 754 1.03 0.51 11.86
CA THR A 754 0.09 0.76 10.77
C THR A 754 -1.34 0.85 11.34
N LEU A 755 -2.14 1.77 10.84
CA LEU A 755 -3.57 1.87 11.17
C LEU A 755 -4.40 1.49 9.94
N ARG A 756 -5.32 0.55 10.11
CA ARG A 756 -6.37 0.25 9.14
C ARG A 756 -7.67 0.84 9.65
N GLN A 757 -8.30 1.68 8.84
CA GLN A 757 -9.59 2.28 9.13
C GLN A 757 -10.58 1.94 8.01
N THR A 758 -11.86 1.72 8.36
CA THR A 758 -12.90 1.56 7.36
C THR A 758 -12.95 2.79 6.41
N PRO A 759 -12.89 2.59 5.08
CA PRO A 759 -12.99 3.67 4.11
C PRO A 759 -14.34 4.39 4.19
N THR A 760 -14.32 5.73 4.29
CA THR A 760 -15.54 6.57 4.36
C THR A 760 -15.76 7.39 3.09
N CYS A 761 -16.91 8.06 3.02
CA CYS A 761 -17.27 9.00 1.95
C CYS A 761 -16.55 10.36 2.06
N GLN A 762 -15.92 10.65 3.21
CA GLN A 762 -15.45 11.99 3.59
C GLN A 762 -14.57 12.63 2.50
N ALA A 763 -13.49 11.97 2.09
CA ALA A 763 -12.54 12.52 1.11
C ALA A 763 -13.21 12.85 -0.24
N ALA A 764 -14.14 12.01 -0.68
CA ALA A 764 -14.83 12.19 -1.95
C ALA A 764 -15.89 13.30 -1.88
N ARG A 765 -16.61 13.40 -0.76
CA ARG A 765 -17.56 14.51 -0.49
C ARG A 765 -16.84 15.86 -0.43
N ASP A 766 -15.71 15.92 0.25
CA ASP A 766 -14.93 17.15 0.42
C ASP A 766 -14.33 17.59 -0.93
N SER A 767 -13.83 16.63 -1.73
CA SER A 767 -13.31 16.91 -3.08
C SER A 767 -14.38 17.38 -4.06
N ALA A 768 -15.63 16.91 -3.93
CA ALA A 768 -16.74 17.34 -4.77
C ALA A 768 -17.32 18.72 -4.37
N SER A 769 -16.97 19.21 -3.18
CA SER A 769 -17.40 20.52 -2.67
C SER A 769 -16.39 21.63 -2.97
N ALA A 770 -15.16 21.27 -3.35
CA ALA A 770 -14.08 22.16 -3.78
C ALA A 770 -14.14 22.43 -5.29
#